data_AF-A0A954IES8-F1
#
_entry.id   AF-A0A954IES8-F1
#
_cell.length_a   1.000
_cell.length_b   1.000
_cell.length_c   1.000
_cell.angle_alpha   90.00
_cell.angle_beta   90.00
_cell.angle_gamma   90.00
#
_symmetry.space_group_name_H-M   'P 1'
#
loop_
_entity.id
_entity.type
_entity.pdbx_description
1 polymer ?
#
loop_
_entity_poly.entity_id
_entity_poly.type
_entity_poly.pdbx_seq_one_letter_code
_entity_poly.pdbx_strand_id
1 'polypeptide(L)'
;MVAAAGLLSLLTNPSAEDLLQKAQQQFRDRRFDESEMSARQVLRLQPSLEAAQILLGRSLAGQQNHEAAVEALLSLNAGTDESINALVLCADLQQSRLHRLEDAEQTWKRILEAVPDHIAANEQLAHIYSLCGCRDDAIPHILKLVRLGRASDLLFVLSRESGAINDPETLASARQADPQATMPLIGLARIAEQNGAADEGIALCRQAVKRRPDSVAAQAELGRQLLLASKTDELLAWRENLPEDVRKTPRIQIVLAAIAVQRGELADAFPLCVAAARAAPDSRENSFRMSQLLFAAGDQAAAQIFVDHLDQLRHLYETQDVVLFSGVRPVPEDWLAMIDSFRANGRLLEAWGWAQLAVQEYPADVRLQTARIELERVAQPLPLQLVPDQFNPAFQIDVAKYTLQNRPLGSSQQSTVSNATERPRFEEQSVATGMLFEYQNGTTSGQSGRMFEYTGGGVGAIDFDLDAWPDVVLSQGGQWENRGQRSNSADVLMRNLGGTHFQNVSDLSGFGGHEFAQGVAVGDLNQDGAPDIVVAGIETARFWQNLGDGTFMDGGELLPTEDLRNTWFTSCAIADLNSDGVPDVYLTGYLQNHGVLDRTCPDERGRERVCPPSLFDGVPDRILLNSGDGTFEDTTHDAFAIVPDGKGLGVLVFSADDSSRPMIYVANDTTPNFLWQRSANDSKWTDGAFAAGTAVSIQGKSEGSMGIAFGDADADGRSDLVVTNFLYEGSAFYRGMGNGSFLDQRNEFRFQEASADVLGFGAQFLDADLDGREELFVGNGHIDDLRDQGKPWKMRSQLFRTVEASLTVCPAAETGLWFESEHLSRAAIRCDWNRDGRPDLIVGQILEPTAMLTNVTPTSLHWLAVTLTARTSERDAVCSRISIETDAQVQHRQVTAGDGYQCSCEKTVLIGLGGAEMARITIHWPSGRLQTFSELPVDRRIHVVEGRPPLVLPK
;
A
#
# COMPACT_ATOMS: atom_id res chain seq x y z
N MET A 1 -71.71 80.94 -5.85
CA MET A 1 -72.11 79.70 -6.53
C MET A 1 -71.00 79.37 -7.53
N VAL A 2 -69.83 78.94 -7.03
CA VAL A 2 -69.37 77.54 -6.93
C VAL A 2 -69.18 76.98 -8.35
N ALA A 3 -67.99 76.96 -8.98
CA ALA A 3 -66.65 76.57 -8.50
C ALA A 3 -66.61 75.16 -7.91
N ALA A 4 -66.94 74.14 -8.71
CA ALA A 4 -66.61 72.73 -8.47
C ALA A 4 -66.93 71.87 -9.71
N ALA A 5 -66.05 71.85 -10.73
CA ALA A 5 -66.14 70.84 -11.79
C ALA A 5 -64.81 70.59 -12.57
N GLY A 6 -63.69 71.23 -12.19
CA GLY A 6 -62.45 71.21 -12.98
C GLY A 6 -61.19 70.77 -12.26
N LEU A 7 -61.28 70.18 -11.06
CA LEU A 7 -60.12 69.82 -10.22
C LEU A 7 -60.41 68.59 -9.34
N LEU A 8 -60.67 67.43 -9.96
CA LEU A 8 -60.87 66.16 -9.23
C LEU A 8 -60.35 64.93 -10.01
N SER A 9 -59.25 65.09 -10.75
CA SER A 9 -58.52 63.97 -11.38
C SER A 9 -57.06 63.87 -10.92
N LEU A 10 -56.69 64.50 -9.81
CA LEU A 10 -55.36 64.42 -9.22
C LEU A 10 -55.52 64.05 -7.75
N LEU A 11 -54.86 62.97 -7.34
CA LEU A 11 -54.80 62.38 -5.98
C LEU A 11 -55.79 61.24 -5.67
N THR A 12 -56.05 60.33 -6.60
CA THR A 12 -56.13 58.92 -6.18
C THR A 12 -54.70 58.43 -6.06
N ASN A 13 -54.20 58.21 -4.83
CA ASN A 13 -52.98 57.45 -4.67
C ASN A 13 -53.14 56.15 -5.46
N PRO A 14 -52.25 55.82 -6.40
CA PRO A 14 -52.39 54.62 -7.20
C PRO A 14 -52.47 53.42 -6.25
N SER A 15 -53.40 52.51 -6.53
CA SER A 15 -53.58 51.33 -5.67
C SER A 15 -52.30 50.48 -5.72
N ALA A 16 -52.07 49.65 -4.69
CA ALA A 16 -50.93 48.73 -4.68
C ALA A 16 -50.92 47.81 -5.92
N GLU A 17 -52.10 47.47 -6.43
CA GLU A 17 -52.30 46.66 -7.63
C GLU A 17 -51.92 47.42 -8.92
N ASP A 18 -52.34 48.68 -9.06
CA ASP A 18 -51.94 49.54 -10.19
C ASP A 18 -50.42 49.76 -10.23
N LEU A 19 -49.81 49.97 -9.06
CA LEU A 19 -48.36 50.13 -8.93
C LEU A 19 -47.62 48.83 -9.25
N LEU A 20 -48.15 47.67 -8.87
CA LEU A 20 -47.56 46.37 -9.20
C LEU A 20 -47.62 46.10 -10.71
N GLN A 21 -48.77 46.33 -11.36
CA GLN A 21 -48.89 46.19 -12.82
C GLN A 21 -47.95 47.14 -13.56
N LYS A 22 -47.83 48.39 -13.09
CA LYS A 22 -46.88 49.37 -13.64
C LYS A 22 -45.44 48.88 -13.50
N ALA A 23 -45.05 48.39 -12.32
CA ALA A 23 -43.72 47.84 -12.09
C ALA A 23 -43.44 46.65 -13.02
N GLN A 24 -44.41 45.73 -13.18
CA GLN A 24 -44.28 44.58 -14.08
C GLN A 24 -44.08 44.99 -15.54
N GLN A 25 -44.79 46.04 -15.99
CA GLN A 25 -44.60 46.58 -17.33
C GLN A 25 -43.21 47.18 -17.50
N GLN A 26 -42.75 47.99 -16.54
CA GLN A 26 -41.41 48.58 -16.56
C GLN A 26 -40.32 47.51 -16.59
N PHE A 27 -40.47 46.44 -15.81
CA PHE A 27 -39.58 45.29 -15.85
C PHE A 27 -39.53 44.63 -17.23
N ARG A 28 -40.69 44.36 -17.84
CA ARG A 28 -40.78 43.79 -19.20
C ARG A 28 -40.12 44.67 -20.25
N ASP A 29 -40.24 45.99 -20.10
CA ASP A 29 -39.60 46.99 -20.96
C ASP A 29 -38.09 47.17 -20.67
N ARG A 30 -37.49 46.37 -19.78
CA ARG A 30 -36.09 46.46 -19.30
C ARG A 30 -35.74 47.79 -18.64
N ARG A 31 -36.73 48.52 -18.13
CA ARG A 31 -36.56 49.76 -17.35
C ARG A 31 -36.43 49.41 -15.88
N PHE A 32 -35.31 48.80 -15.52
CA PHE A 32 -35.12 48.20 -14.20
C PHE A 32 -35.09 49.20 -13.03
N ASP A 33 -34.54 50.39 -13.22
CA ASP A 33 -34.53 51.46 -12.20
C ASP A 33 -35.96 51.92 -11.87
N GLU A 34 -36.77 52.13 -12.91
CA GLU A 34 -38.17 52.53 -12.75
C GLU A 34 -39.01 51.42 -12.11
N SER A 35 -38.76 50.17 -12.51
CA SER A 35 -39.41 48.98 -11.96
C SER A 35 -39.09 48.82 -10.46
N GLU A 36 -37.83 49.00 -10.07
CA GLU A 36 -37.40 48.95 -8.67
C GLU A 36 -38.12 50.00 -7.83
N MET A 37 -38.14 51.26 -8.29
CA MET A 37 -38.82 52.35 -7.59
C MET A 37 -40.31 52.05 -7.38
N SER A 38 -40.98 51.55 -8.42
CA SER A 38 -42.40 51.18 -8.34
C SER A 38 -42.61 49.99 -7.39
N ALA A 39 -41.77 48.97 -7.43
CA ALA A 39 -41.84 47.81 -6.53
C ALA A 39 -41.64 48.21 -5.05
N ARG A 40 -40.68 49.10 -4.75
CA ARG A 40 -40.51 49.66 -3.38
C ARG A 40 -41.69 50.51 -2.92
N GLN A 41 -42.43 51.15 -3.83
CA GLN A 41 -43.66 51.85 -3.48
C GLN A 41 -44.78 50.86 -3.14
N VAL A 42 -44.90 49.75 -3.87
CA VAL A 42 -45.84 48.67 -3.55
C VAL A 42 -45.53 48.10 -2.15
N LEU A 43 -44.27 47.78 -1.87
CA LEU A 43 -43.86 47.22 -0.57
C LEU A 43 -44.03 48.21 0.60
N ARG A 44 -44.00 49.53 0.36
CA ARG A 44 -44.36 50.52 1.38
C ARG A 44 -45.84 50.49 1.75
N LEU A 45 -46.71 50.15 0.79
CA LEU A 45 -48.15 50.05 1.00
C LEU A 45 -48.55 48.67 1.53
N GLN A 46 -47.89 47.62 1.06
CA GLN A 46 -48.12 46.22 1.43
C GLN A 46 -46.77 45.50 1.62
N PRO A 47 -46.18 45.57 2.82
CA PRO A 47 -44.84 45.02 3.08
C PRO A 47 -44.72 43.50 2.89
N SER A 48 -45.82 42.76 3.00
CA SER A 48 -45.86 41.30 2.88
C SER A 48 -46.23 40.80 1.48
N LEU A 49 -46.30 41.68 0.47
CA LEU A 49 -46.70 41.27 -0.88
C LEU A 49 -45.54 40.62 -1.64
N GLU A 50 -45.52 39.29 -1.67
CA GLU A 50 -44.44 38.50 -2.31
C GLU A 50 -44.19 38.87 -3.77
N ALA A 51 -45.24 39.11 -4.57
CA ALA A 51 -45.09 39.47 -5.98
C ALA A 51 -44.29 40.77 -6.19
N ALA A 52 -44.44 41.75 -5.28
CA ALA A 52 -43.67 42.99 -5.32
C ALA A 52 -42.22 42.78 -4.87
N GLN A 53 -42.00 41.89 -3.90
CA GLN A 53 -40.66 41.53 -3.42
C GLN A 53 -39.86 40.78 -4.49
N ILE A 54 -40.48 39.80 -5.18
CA ILE A 54 -39.90 39.08 -6.31
C ILE A 54 -39.51 40.06 -7.43
N LEU A 55 -40.41 40.97 -7.77
CA LEU A 55 -40.18 41.95 -8.82
C LEU A 55 -39.07 42.96 -8.45
N LEU A 56 -38.99 43.35 -7.17
CA LEU A 56 -37.90 44.16 -6.63
C LEU A 56 -36.56 43.45 -6.84
N GLY A 57 -36.43 42.21 -6.35
CA GLY A 57 -35.20 41.42 -6.47
C GLY A 57 -34.78 41.21 -7.93
N ARG A 58 -35.71 40.87 -8.82
CA ARG A 58 -35.44 40.74 -10.26
C ARG A 58 -34.99 42.05 -10.90
N SER A 59 -35.60 43.17 -10.52
CA SER A 59 -35.23 44.49 -11.05
C SER A 59 -33.81 44.87 -10.62
N LEU A 60 -33.46 44.65 -9.35
CA LEU A 60 -32.11 44.86 -8.82
C LEU A 60 -31.07 43.98 -9.51
N ALA A 61 -31.41 42.70 -9.77
CA ALA A 61 -30.55 41.80 -10.52
C ALA A 61 -30.31 42.29 -11.97
N GLY A 62 -31.35 42.81 -12.63
CA GLY A 62 -31.26 43.41 -13.97
C GLY A 62 -30.37 44.67 -14.03
N GLN A 63 -30.23 45.39 -12.93
CA GLN A 63 -29.30 46.51 -12.77
C GLN A 63 -27.86 46.08 -12.42
N GLN A 64 -27.59 44.78 -12.32
CA GLN A 64 -26.32 44.23 -11.81
C GLN A 64 -26.03 44.56 -10.33
N ASN A 65 -27.05 44.99 -9.58
CA ASN A 65 -26.94 45.19 -8.14
C ASN A 65 -27.25 43.89 -7.39
N HIS A 66 -26.31 42.94 -7.47
CA HIS A 66 -26.50 41.55 -7.02
C HIS A 66 -26.71 41.42 -5.51
N GLU A 67 -26.02 42.21 -4.69
CA GLU A 67 -26.18 42.23 -3.23
C GLU A 67 -27.60 42.61 -2.81
N ALA A 68 -28.08 43.75 -3.30
CA ALA A 68 -29.42 44.21 -2.98
C ALA A 68 -30.51 43.26 -3.54
N ALA A 69 -30.23 42.62 -4.69
CA ALA A 69 -31.11 41.61 -5.24
C ALA A 69 -31.23 40.40 -4.32
N VAL A 70 -30.10 39.87 -3.82
CA VAL A 70 -30.07 38.73 -2.88
C VAL A 70 -30.78 39.10 -1.57
N GLU A 71 -30.51 40.27 -0.99
CA GLU A 71 -31.18 40.76 0.23
C GLU A 71 -32.71 40.79 0.05
N ALA A 72 -33.19 41.29 -1.10
CA ALA A 72 -34.61 41.33 -1.38
C ALA A 72 -35.22 39.93 -1.57
N LEU A 73 -34.51 38.99 -2.17
CA LEU A 73 -35.04 37.66 -2.49
C LEU A 73 -34.98 36.68 -1.30
N LEU A 74 -33.99 36.80 -0.42
CA LEU A 74 -33.78 35.89 0.70
C LEU A 74 -34.95 35.87 1.70
N SER A 75 -35.73 36.96 1.79
CA SER A 75 -36.88 37.06 2.68
C SER A 75 -38.11 36.27 2.22
N LEU A 76 -38.08 35.69 1.02
CA LEU A 76 -39.19 34.93 0.45
C LEU A 76 -39.33 33.54 1.11
N ASN A 77 -40.57 33.11 1.33
CA ASN A 77 -40.87 31.74 1.70
C ASN A 77 -40.95 30.86 0.44
N ALA A 78 -40.44 29.63 0.49
CA ALA A 78 -40.51 28.66 -0.59
C ALA A 78 -41.91 28.01 -0.69
N GLY A 79 -42.96 28.81 -0.87
CA GLY A 79 -44.36 28.36 -0.83
C GLY A 79 -45.09 28.33 -2.18
N THR A 80 -44.59 29.02 -3.22
CA THR A 80 -45.21 29.07 -4.56
C THR A 80 -44.16 28.89 -5.66
N ASP A 81 -44.58 28.46 -6.86
CA ASP A 81 -43.66 28.31 -8.00
C ASP A 81 -42.93 29.62 -8.34
N GLU A 82 -43.61 30.77 -8.18
CA GLU A 82 -43.01 32.09 -8.42
C GLU A 82 -41.95 32.43 -7.39
N SER A 83 -42.21 32.13 -6.10
CA SER A 83 -41.23 32.37 -5.03
C SER A 83 -40.06 31.39 -5.11
N ILE A 84 -40.28 30.13 -5.51
CA ILE A 84 -39.21 29.15 -5.78
C ILE A 84 -38.32 29.65 -6.92
N ASN A 85 -38.88 30.06 -8.06
CA ASN A 85 -38.09 30.60 -9.18
C ASN A 85 -37.30 31.86 -8.79
N ALA A 86 -37.82 32.65 -7.85
CA ALA A 86 -37.12 33.82 -7.33
C ALA A 86 -35.96 33.42 -6.39
N LEU A 87 -36.13 32.38 -5.57
CA LEU A 87 -35.07 31.80 -4.75
C LEU A 87 -34.00 31.09 -5.61
N VAL A 88 -34.37 30.47 -6.73
CA VAL A 88 -33.42 29.91 -7.73
C VAL A 88 -32.50 31.02 -8.25
N LEU A 89 -33.08 32.17 -8.64
CA LEU A 89 -32.31 33.35 -9.03
C LEU A 89 -31.42 33.85 -7.89
N CYS A 90 -31.92 33.86 -6.65
CA CYS A 90 -31.14 34.26 -5.48
C CYS A 90 -29.90 33.38 -5.30
N ALA A 91 -30.08 32.06 -5.34
CA ALA A 91 -29.00 31.11 -5.16
C ALA A 91 -27.97 31.16 -6.30
N ASP A 92 -28.42 31.31 -7.55
CA ASP A 92 -27.51 31.50 -8.70
C ASP A 92 -26.70 32.81 -8.58
N LEU A 93 -27.32 33.91 -8.14
CA LEU A 93 -26.59 35.16 -7.92
C LEU A 93 -25.54 35.01 -6.81
N GLN A 94 -25.89 34.34 -5.70
CA GLN A 94 -24.94 34.05 -4.62
C GLN A 94 -23.76 33.23 -5.13
N GLN A 95 -24.01 32.17 -5.90
CA GLN A 95 -23.00 31.25 -6.40
C GLN A 95 -22.14 31.84 -7.53
N SER A 96 -22.78 32.32 -8.60
CA SER A 96 -22.15 32.64 -9.88
C SER A 96 -21.66 34.09 -9.99
N ARG A 97 -22.23 35.01 -9.21
CA ARG A 97 -21.90 36.46 -9.28
C ARG A 97 -21.21 36.98 -8.03
N LEU A 98 -21.64 36.49 -6.86
CA LEU A 98 -21.08 36.89 -5.57
C LEU A 98 -20.05 35.89 -5.04
N HIS A 99 -19.92 34.70 -5.64
CA HIS A 99 -19.02 33.63 -5.19
C HIS A 99 -19.22 33.19 -3.72
N ARG A 100 -20.43 33.38 -3.16
CA ARG A 100 -20.78 32.97 -1.79
C ARG A 100 -21.38 31.57 -1.78
N LEU A 101 -20.51 30.56 -1.82
CA LEU A 101 -20.93 29.17 -1.97
C LEU A 101 -21.76 28.64 -0.79
N GLU A 102 -21.43 28.99 0.46
CA GLU A 102 -22.20 28.53 1.64
C GLU A 102 -23.58 29.21 1.72
N ASP A 103 -23.70 30.48 1.31
CA ASP A 103 -25.00 31.17 1.23
C ASP A 103 -25.90 30.56 0.15
N ALA A 104 -25.30 30.23 -1.00
CA ALA A 104 -26.00 29.55 -2.10
C ALA A 104 -26.47 28.15 -1.66
N GLU A 105 -25.61 27.40 -0.97
CA GLU A 105 -25.93 26.07 -0.41
C GLU A 105 -27.16 26.11 0.50
N GLN A 106 -27.23 27.08 1.42
CA GLN A 106 -28.40 27.26 2.29
C GLN A 106 -29.68 27.58 1.51
N THR A 107 -29.58 28.42 0.48
CA THR A 107 -30.73 28.81 -0.34
C THR A 107 -31.22 27.64 -1.21
N TRP A 108 -30.30 26.85 -1.77
CA TRP A 108 -30.64 25.62 -2.49
C TRP A 108 -31.30 24.57 -1.59
N LYS A 109 -30.81 24.40 -0.34
CA LYS A 109 -31.44 23.52 0.65
C LYS A 109 -32.88 23.92 0.95
N ARG A 110 -33.14 25.22 1.16
CA ARG A 110 -34.50 25.75 1.36
C ARG A 110 -35.44 25.44 0.18
N ILE A 111 -34.93 25.46 -1.05
CA ILE A 111 -35.70 25.07 -2.23
C ILE A 111 -36.05 23.57 -2.18
N LEU A 112 -35.09 22.72 -1.81
CA LEU A 112 -35.33 21.27 -1.70
C LEU A 112 -36.25 20.86 -0.55
N GLU A 113 -36.30 21.64 0.54
CA GLU A 113 -37.29 21.44 1.61
C GLU A 113 -38.73 21.59 1.09
N ALA A 114 -38.95 22.51 0.13
CA ALA A 114 -40.25 22.71 -0.50
C ALA A 114 -40.49 21.77 -1.69
N VAL A 115 -39.47 21.54 -2.52
CA VAL A 115 -39.55 20.72 -3.74
C VAL A 115 -38.34 19.78 -3.80
N PRO A 116 -38.43 18.58 -3.18
CA PRO A 116 -37.31 17.64 -3.10
C PRO A 116 -36.77 17.16 -4.46
N ASP A 117 -37.61 17.18 -5.49
CA ASP A 117 -37.29 16.70 -6.84
C ASP A 117 -36.84 17.83 -7.79
N HIS A 118 -36.54 19.02 -7.25
CA HIS A 118 -36.12 20.16 -8.06
C HIS A 118 -34.73 19.90 -8.69
N ILE A 119 -34.69 19.75 -10.01
CA ILE A 119 -33.50 19.31 -10.77
C ILE A 119 -32.33 20.27 -10.54
N ALA A 120 -32.51 21.56 -10.82
CA ALA A 120 -31.41 22.54 -10.71
C ALA A 120 -30.88 22.67 -9.28
N ALA A 121 -31.71 22.46 -8.26
CA ALA A 121 -31.26 22.57 -6.88
C ALA A 121 -30.39 21.37 -6.47
N ASN A 122 -30.77 20.15 -6.90
CA ASN A 122 -29.93 18.98 -6.71
C ASN A 122 -28.61 19.08 -7.51
N GLU A 123 -28.66 19.57 -8.75
CA GLU A 123 -27.48 19.75 -9.60
C GLU A 123 -26.49 20.76 -9.01
N GLN A 124 -26.98 21.92 -8.55
CA GLN A 124 -26.11 22.94 -7.97
C GLN A 124 -25.56 22.54 -6.59
N LEU A 125 -26.34 21.87 -5.75
CA LEU A 125 -25.82 21.33 -4.48
C LEU A 125 -24.77 20.24 -4.72
N ALA A 126 -25.02 19.31 -5.64
CA ALA A 126 -24.02 18.33 -6.03
C ALA A 126 -22.72 19.02 -6.47
N HIS A 127 -22.81 20.01 -7.37
CA HIS A 127 -21.65 20.75 -7.85
C HIS A 127 -20.90 21.50 -6.72
N ILE A 128 -21.60 22.23 -5.84
CA ILE A 128 -20.98 22.96 -4.72
C ILE A 128 -20.22 21.99 -3.81
N TYR A 129 -20.85 20.87 -3.42
CA TYR A 129 -20.22 19.89 -2.55
C TYR A 129 -19.03 19.22 -3.23
N SER A 130 -19.14 18.85 -4.51
CA SER A 130 -18.05 18.28 -5.29
C SER A 130 -16.87 19.24 -5.43
N LEU A 131 -17.12 20.53 -5.63
CA LEU A 131 -16.09 21.58 -5.68
C LEU A 131 -15.39 21.77 -4.33
N CYS A 132 -16.15 21.69 -3.23
CA CYS A 132 -15.63 21.89 -1.89
C CYS A 132 -15.06 20.61 -1.25
N GLY A 133 -14.96 19.51 -1.99
CA GLY A 133 -14.43 18.24 -1.48
C GLY A 133 -15.37 17.50 -0.53
N CYS A 134 -16.63 17.89 -0.42
CA CYS A 134 -17.62 17.30 0.48
C CYS A 134 -18.38 16.16 -0.22
N ARG A 135 -17.66 15.12 -0.67
CA ARG A 135 -18.21 14.04 -1.52
C ARG A 135 -19.49 13.41 -0.95
N ASP A 136 -19.52 13.01 0.32
CA ASP A 136 -20.71 12.29 0.84
C ASP A 136 -21.96 13.18 0.93
N ASP A 137 -21.77 14.52 0.99
CA ASP A 137 -22.89 15.46 0.90
C ASP A 137 -23.40 15.57 -0.55
N ALA A 138 -22.53 15.34 -1.55
CA ALA A 138 -22.89 15.32 -2.97
C ALA A 138 -23.65 14.05 -3.40
N ILE A 139 -23.32 12.89 -2.81
CA ILE A 139 -23.90 11.57 -3.15
C ILE A 139 -25.43 11.59 -3.30
N PRO A 140 -26.22 11.99 -2.29
CA PRO A 140 -27.67 11.90 -2.39
C PRO A 140 -28.23 12.75 -3.54
N HIS A 141 -27.62 13.89 -3.84
CA HIS A 141 -28.04 14.79 -4.91
C HIS A 141 -27.70 14.22 -6.30
N ILE A 142 -26.51 13.66 -6.48
CA ILE A 142 -26.10 13.03 -7.74
C ILE A 142 -26.99 11.81 -8.03
N LEU A 143 -27.21 10.93 -7.04
CA LEU A 143 -28.08 9.77 -7.20
C LEU A 143 -29.55 10.17 -7.40
N LYS A 144 -29.99 11.30 -6.85
CA LYS A 144 -31.32 11.85 -7.11
C LYS A 144 -31.49 12.25 -8.57
N LEU A 145 -30.48 12.90 -9.17
CA LEU A 145 -30.49 13.26 -10.58
C LEU A 145 -30.54 12.03 -11.49
N VAL A 146 -29.79 10.98 -11.16
CA VAL A 146 -29.88 9.69 -11.88
C VAL A 146 -31.30 9.15 -11.84
N ARG A 147 -31.94 9.15 -10.66
CA ARG A 147 -33.33 8.68 -10.51
C ARG A 147 -34.34 9.52 -11.30
N LEU A 148 -34.06 10.80 -11.51
CA LEU A 148 -34.86 11.72 -12.32
C LEU A 148 -34.55 11.61 -13.83
N GLY A 149 -33.68 10.68 -14.25
CA GLY A 149 -33.29 10.53 -15.66
C GLY A 149 -32.42 11.70 -16.14
N ARG A 150 -31.57 12.24 -15.26
CA ARG A 150 -30.68 13.38 -15.47
C ARG A 150 -29.24 13.04 -15.05
N ALA A 151 -28.79 11.81 -15.28
CA ALA A 151 -27.39 11.45 -15.09
C ALA A 151 -26.47 12.38 -15.89
N SER A 152 -25.34 12.78 -15.29
CA SER A 152 -24.35 13.68 -15.89
C SER A 152 -22.93 13.25 -15.50
N ASP A 153 -21.95 14.02 -15.96
CA ASP A 153 -20.53 13.95 -15.59
C ASP A 153 -20.28 14.08 -14.08
N LEU A 154 -21.22 14.58 -13.28
CA LEU A 154 -21.09 14.55 -11.81
C LEU A 154 -20.90 13.13 -11.25
N LEU A 155 -21.26 12.08 -11.98
CA LEU A 155 -20.96 10.69 -11.62
C LEU A 155 -19.45 10.41 -11.52
N PHE A 156 -18.59 11.15 -12.23
CA PHE A 156 -17.13 11.02 -12.09
C PHE A 156 -16.67 11.28 -10.65
N VAL A 157 -17.33 12.18 -9.93
CA VAL A 157 -17.02 12.48 -8.52
C VAL A 157 -17.30 11.27 -7.62
N LEU A 158 -18.28 10.44 -7.97
CA LEU A 158 -18.61 9.24 -7.21
C LEU A 158 -17.68 8.08 -7.53
N SER A 159 -17.00 8.09 -8.67
CA SER A 159 -16.19 6.96 -9.14
C SER A 159 -15.04 6.63 -8.19
N ARG A 160 -14.39 7.65 -7.61
CA ARG A 160 -13.29 7.50 -6.65
C ARG A 160 -13.65 8.10 -5.27
N GLU A 161 -13.07 7.54 -4.21
CA GLU A 161 -13.28 7.97 -2.82
C GLU A 161 -12.87 9.43 -2.59
N SER A 162 -11.79 9.87 -3.22
CA SER A 162 -11.29 11.25 -3.17
C SER A 162 -11.86 12.16 -4.26
N GLY A 163 -12.89 11.71 -4.99
CA GLY A 163 -13.47 12.45 -6.11
C GLY A 163 -13.91 13.86 -5.70
N ALA A 164 -13.42 14.85 -6.45
CA ALA A 164 -13.73 16.27 -6.30
C ALA A 164 -13.56 16.98 -7.64
N ILE A 165 -14.20 18.13 -7.81
CA ILE A 165 -13.98 18.99 -8.97
C ILE A 165 -12.73 19.84 -8.72
N ASN A 166 -11.74 19.73 -9.61
CA ASN A 166 -10.50 20.48 -9.53
C ASN A 166 -10.66 21.87 -10.20
N ASP A 167 -11.16 22.84 -9.43
CA ASP A 167 -11.27 24.24 -9.85
C ASP A 167 -10.79 25.19 -8.72
N PRO A 168 -9.46 25.40 -8.61
CA PRO A 168 -8.89 26.24 -7.57
C PRO A 168 -9.23 27.72 -7.74
N GLU A 169 -9.53 28.19 -8.96
CA GLU A 169 -9.86 29.60 -9.23
C GLU A 169 -11.22 29.99 -8.64
N THR A 170 -12.22 29.15 -8.83
CA THR A 170 -13.55 29.37 -8.23
C THR A 170 -13.48 29.30 -6.71
N LEU A 171 -12.73 28.34 -6.15
CA LEU A 171 -12.53 28.23 -4.70
C LEU A 171 -11.78 29.43 -4.11
N ALA A 172 -10.76 29.94 -4.81
CA ALA A 172 -10.03 31.13 -4.39
C ALA A 172 -10.92 32.38 -4.42
N SER A 173 -11.75 32.52 -5.46
CA SER A 173 -12.75 33.60 -5.57
C SER A 173 -13.78 33.53 -4.45
N ALA A 174 -14.26 32.33 -4.13
CA ALA A 174 -15.20 32.12 -3.02
C ALA A 174 -14.59 32.46 -1.67
N ARG A 175 -13.32 32.09 -1.43
CA ARG A 175 -12.58 32.46 -0.22
C ARG A 175 -12.38 33.98 -0.09
N GLN A 176 -12.22 34.69 -1.19
CA GLN A 176 -12.10 36.14 -1.19
C GLN A 176 -13.45 36.83 -0.92
N ALA A 177 -14.52 36.31 -1.51
CA ALA A 177 -15.87 36.86 -1.38
C ALA A 177 -16.46 36.66 0.03
N ASP A 178 -16.17 35.51 0.66
CA ASP A 178 -16.50 35.24 2.05
C ASP A 178 -15.27 34.69 2.81
N PRO A 179 -14.51 35.56 3.49
CA PRO A 179 -13.37 35.15 4.30
C PRO A 179 -13.72 34.28 5.52
N GLN A 180 -14.99 34.09 5.88
CA GLN A 180 -15.41 33.21 6.97
C GLN A 180 -15.86 31.83 6.48
N ALA A 181 -16.13 31.66 5.19
CA ALA A 181 -16.52 30.39 4.60
C ALA A 181 -15.48 29.29 4.88
N THR A 182 -15.97 28.10 5.20
CA THR A 182 -15.18 26.92 5.57
C THR A 182 -15.08 25.90 4.43
N MET A 183 -16.15 25.69 3.68
CA MET A 183 -16.19 24.72 2.58
C MET A 183 -15.14 24.98 1.49
N PRO A 184 -14.86 26.23 1.04
CA PRO A 184 -13.82 26.47 0.05
C PRO A 184 -12.41 26.10 0.54
N LEU A 185 -12.15 26.20 1.84
CA LEU A 185 -10.87 25.80 2.42
C LEU A 185 -10.67 24.28 2.38
N ILE A 186 -11.74 23.50 2.58
CA ILE A 186 -11.71 22.05 2.47
C ILE A 186 -11.40 21.63 1.03
N GLY A 187 -12.07 22.26 0.05
CA GLY A 187 -11.80 22.02 -1.37
C GLY A 187 -10.35 22.32 -1.76
N LEU A 188 -9.83 23.48 -1.33
CA LEU A 188 -8.43 23.86 -1.56
C LEU A 188 -7.46 22.91 -0.85
N ALA A 189 -7.79 22.42 0.35
CA ALA A 189 -6.94 21.49 1.07
C ALA A 189 -6.79 20.15 0.32
N ARG A 190 -7.88 19.64 -0.27
CA ARG A 190 -7.83 18.45 -1.11
C ARG A 190 -7.03 18.65 -2.40
N ILE A 191 -7.15 19.81 -3.03
CA ILE A 191 -6.32 20.14 -4.20
C ILE A 191 -4.84 20.21 -3.80
N ALA A 192 -4.51 20.81 -2.65
CA ALA A 192 -3.14 20.86 -2.14
C ALA A 192 -2.57 19.44 -1.92
N GLU A 193 -3.33 18.54 -1.31
CA GLU A 193 -2.95 17.12 -1.18
C GLU A 193 -2.74 16.43 -2.53
N GLN A 194 -3.66 16.61 -3.48
CA GLN A 194 -3.53 16.03 -4.84
C GLN A 194 -2.25 16.51 -5.55
N ASN A 195 -1.78 17.71 -5.22
CA ASN A 195 -0.54 18.29 -5.73
C ASN A 195 0.70 17.95 -4.88
N GLY A 196 0.56 17.10 -3.85
CA GLY A 196 1.65 16.72 -2.94
C GLY A 196 2.02 17.78 -1.89
N ALA A 197 1.24 18.86 -1.75
CA ALA A 197 1.46 19.95 -0.80
C ALA A 197 0.76 19.69 0.54
N ALA A 198 1.15 18.62 1.23
CA ALA A 198 0.50 18.16 2.47
C ALA A 198 0.44 19.24 3.57
N ASP A 199 1.55 19.95 3.84
CA ASP A 199 1.59 20.99 4.88
C ASP A 199 0.65 22.17 4.56
N GLU A 200 0.49 22.52 3.27
CA GLU A 200 -0.47 23.53 2.83
C GLU A 200 -1.90 23.05 3.06
N GLY A 201 -2.22 21.81 2.69
CA GLY A 201 -3.52 21.17 2.93
C GLY A 201 -3.89 21.17 4.41
N ILE A 202 -2.96 20.77 5.29
CA ILE A 202 -3.14 20.79 6.74
C ILE A 202 -3.38 22.23 7.24
N ALA A 203 -2.62 23.21 6.75
CA ALA A 203 -2.79 24.61 7.14
C ALA A 203 -4.17 25.16 6.76
N LEU A 204 -4.69 24.80 5.59
CA LEU A 204 -6.05 25.16 5.14
C LEU A 204 -7.12 24.50 6.02
N CYS A 205 -6.97 23.22 6.35
CA CYS A 205 -7.88 22.51 7.25
C CYS A 205 -7.92 23.12 8.65
N ARG A 206 -6.75 23.49 9.22
CA ARG A 206 -6.67 24.19 10.50
C ARG A 206 -7.41 25.52 10.48
N GLN A 207 -7.32 26.27 9.37
CA GLN A 207 -8.09 27.51 9.21
C GLN A 207 -9.60 27.25 9.22
N ALA A 208 -10.06 26.20 8.53
CA ALA A 208 -11.47 25.83 8.50
C ALA A 208 -11.99 25.44 9.90
N VAL A 209 -11.24 24.59 10.62
CA VAL A 209 -11.56 24.17 11.99
C VAL A 209 -11.53 25.36 12.96
N LYS A 210 -10.58 26.27 12.83
CA LYS A 210 -10.52 27.48 13.68
C LYS A 210 -11.75 28.37 13.52
N ARG A 211 -12.32 28.45 12.31
CA ARG A 211 -13.53 29.24 12.01
C ARG A 211 -14.79 28.55 12.55
N ARG A 212 -14.92 27.24 12.30
CA ARG A 212 -16.03 26.41 12.78
C ARG A 212 -15.52 25.12 13.42
N PRO A 213 -15.25 25.11 14.74
CA PRO A 213 -14.75 23.92 15.43
C PRO A 213 -15.73 22.75 15.45
N ASP A 214 -17.02 23.03 15.29
CA ASP A 214 -18.14 22.11 15.21
C ASP A 214 -18.37 21.54 13.80
N SER A 215 -17.66 22.03 12.78
CA SER A 215 -17.77 21.53 11.41
C SER A 215 -17.17 20.13 11.29
N VAL A 216 -18.05 19.12 11.19
CA VAL A 216 -17.68 17.71 11.01
C VAL A 216 -16.80 17.51 9.77
N ALA A 217 -17.14 18.15 8.65
CA ALA A 217 -16.37 18.04 7.41
C ALA A 217 -14.95 18.61 7.55
N ALA A 218 -14.80 19.76 8.20
CA ALA A 218 -13.48 20.37 8.41
C ALA A 218 -12.63 19.53 9.38
N GLN A 219 -13.24 19.00 10.44
CA GLN A 219 -12.55 18.16 11.42
C GLN A 219 -12.12 16.82 10.81
N ALA A 220 -12.99 16.15 10.05
CA ALA A 220 -12.68 14.89 9.40
C ALA A 220 -11.56 15.06 8.36
N GLU A 221 -11.61 16.13 7.57
CA GLU A 221 -10.55 16.43 6.60
C GLU A 221 -9.22 16.74 7.29
N LEU A 222 -9.20 17.52 8.38
CA LEU A 222 -7.97 17.76 9.16
C LEU A 222 -7.38 16.45 9.68
N GLY A 223 -8.19 15.61 10.33
CA GLY A 223 -7.73 14.32 10.85
C GLY A 223 -7.18 13.41 9.75
N ARG A 224 -7.84 13.36 8.58
CA ARG A 224 -7.38 12.60 7.42
C ARG A 224 -6.04 13.11 6.87
N GLN A 225 -5.87 14.43 6.72
CA GLN A 225 -4.62 15.03 6.25
C GLN A 225 -3.46 14.75 7.20
N LEU A 226 -3.70 14.85 8.52
CA LEU A 226 -2.69 14.53 9.54
C LEU A 226 -2.29 13.05 9.51
N LEU A 227 -3.26 12.15 9.29
CA LEU A 227 -3.02 10.72 9.15
C LEU A 227 -2.18 10.42 7.89
N LEU A 228 -2.55 10.97 6.73
CA LEU A 228 -1.84 10.75 5.47
C LEU A 228 -0.43 11.34 5.46
N ALA A 229 -0.22 12.46 6.15
CA ALA A 229 1.09 13.09 6.30
C ALA A 229 1.92 12.51 7.46
N SER A 230 1.46 11.41 8.09
CA SER A 230 2.11 10.75 9.23
C SER A 230 2.49 11.72 10.38
N LYS A 231 1.68 12.75 10.63
CA LYS A 231 1.89 13.75 11.71
C LYS A 231 1.34 13.22 13.04
N THR A 232 1.92 12.14 13.56
CA THR A 232 1.39 11.36 14.70
C THR A 232 1.08 12.21 15.94
N ASP A 233 2.01 13.07 16.38
CA ASP A 233 1.81 13.89 17.59
C ASP A 233 0.63 14.87 17.44
N GLU A 234 0.51 15.47 16.26
CA GLU A 234 -0.57 16.40 15.96
C GLU A 234 -1.92 15.69 15.81
N LEU A 235 -1.92 14.48 15.23
CA LEU A 235 -3.12 13.65 15.07
C LEU A 235 -3.69 13.24 16.43
N LEU A 236 -2.82 12.90 17.39
CA LEU A 236 -3.23 12.60 18.77
C LEU A 236 -3.77 13.84 19.49
N ALA A 237 -3.10 14.99 19.33
CA ALA A 237 -3.61 16.26 19.87
C ALA A 237 -4.97 16.62 19.26
N TRP A 238 -5.17 16.40 17.96
CA TRP A 238 -6.46 16.56 17.31
C TRP A 238 -7.52 15.63 17.92
N ARG A 239 -7.21 14.33 18.07
CA ARG A 239 -8.10 13.32 18.66
C ARG A 239 -8.57 13.72 20.06
N GLU A 240 -7.67 14.22 20.91
CA GLU A 240 -7.95 14.67 22.28
C GLU A 240 -8.90 15.88 22.31
N ASN A 241 -8.77 16.81 21.36
CA ASN A 241 -9.50 18.09 21.34
C ASN A 241 -10.81 18.07 20.55
N LEU A 242 -11.23 16.91 20.03
CA LEU A 242 -12.50 16.78 19.29
C LEU A 242 -13.72 17.08 20.18
N PRO A 243 -14.66 17.93 19.73
CA PRO A 243 -15.95 18.09 20.41
C PRO A 243 -16.72 16.76 20.50
N GLU A 244 -17.40 16.50 21.61
CA GLU A 244 -18.00 15.17 21.86
C GLU A 244 -19.09 14.80 20.84
N ASP A 245 -19.89 15.77 20.39
CA ASP A 245 -20.92 15.55 19.36
C ASP A 245 -20.30 15.25 18.00
N VAL A 246 -19.19 15.93 17.67
CA VAL A 246 -18.43 15.70 16.42
C VAL A 246 -17.77 14.32 16.44
N ARG A 247 -17.18 13.92 17.58
CA ARG A 247 -16.53 12.62 17.77
C ARG A 247 -17.43 11.42 17.46
N LYS A 248 -18.74 11.54 17.68
CA LYS A 248 -19.73 10.47 17.47
C LYS A 248 -20.21 10.35 16.02
N THR A 249 -19.81 11.27 15.13
CA THR A 249 -20.25 11.26 13.73
C THR A 249 -19.52 10.20 12.91
N PRO A 250 -20.18 9.57 11.92
CA PRO A 250 -19.57 8.51 11.11
C PRO A 250 -18.28 8.94 10.40
N ARG A 251 -18.24 10.16 9.84
CA ARG A 251 -17.03 10.70 9.17
C ARG A 251 -15.81 10.75 10.09
N ILE A 252 -16.02 11.10 11.37
CA ILE A 252 -14.95 11.17 12.35
C ILE A 252 -14.56 9.77 12.83
N GLN A 253 -15.54 8.88 13.00
CA GLN A 253 -15.28 7.48 13.38
C GLN A 253 -14.40 6.75 12.37
N ILE A 254 -14.48 7.06 11.07
CA ILE A 254 -13.55 6.54 10.06
C ILE A 254 -12.10 6.91 10.40
N VAL A 255 -11.83 8.18 10.71
CA VAL A 255 -10.48 8.64 11.09
C VAL A 255 -10.04 8.03 12.43
N LEU A 256 -10.95 7.94 13.41
CA LEU A 256 -10.64 7.32 14.71
C LEU A 256 -10.36 5.82 14.59
N ALA A 257 -11.07 5.11 13.70
CA ALA A 257 -10.82 3.72 13.38
C ALA A 257 -9.39 3.53 12.85
N ALA A 258 -8.97 4.40 11.92
CA ALA A 258 -7.62 4.40 11.39
C ALA A 258 -6.55 4.54 12.48
N ILE A 259 -6.73 5.52 13.37
CA ILE A 259 -5.81 5.76 14.49
C ILE A 259 -5.75 4.55 15.41
N ALA A 260 -6.90 3.98 15.78
CA ALA A 260 -6.96 2.86 16.70
C ALA A 260 -6.28 1.61 16.12
N VAL A 261 -6.49 1.32 14.82
CA VAL A 261 -5.79 0.22 14.13
C VAL A 261 -4.30 0.47 14.06
N GLN A 262 -3.84 1.65 13.63
CA GLN A 262 -2.40 1.97 13.51
C GLN A 262 -1.65 1.78 14.83
N ARG A 263 -2.31 2.11 15.94
CA ARG A 263 -1.74 1.99 17.30
C ARG A 263 -1.87 0.59 17.91
N GLY A 264 -2.50 -0.35 17.21
CA GLY A 264 -2.76 -1.70 17.72
C GLY A 264 -3.80 -1.74 18.86
N GLU A 265 -4.65 -0.71 18.99
CA GLU A 265 -5.72 -0.60 20.00
C GLU A 265 -6.95 -1.45 19.60
N LEU A 266 -6.76 -2.77 19.40
CA LEU A 266 -7.72 -3.61 18.66
C LEU A 266 -9.15 -3.66 19.25
N ALA A 267 -9.32 -3.66 20.58
CA ALA A 267 -10.67 -3.72 21.17
C ALA A 267 -11.45 -2.41 20.95
N ASP A 268 -10.76 -1.28 20.95
CA ASP A 268 -11.35 0.03 20.68
C ASP A 268 -11.52 0.24 19.15
N ALA A 269 -10.61 -0.32 18.35
CA ALA A 269 -10.63 -0.24 16.90
C ALA A 269 -11.82 -0.97 16.28
N PHE A 270 -12.16 -2.17 16.74
CA PHE A 270 -13.20 -2.99 16.12
C PHE A 270 -14.57 -2.31 15.98
N PRO A 271 -15.19 -1.75 17.05
CA PRO A 271 -16.47 -1.05 16.90
C PRO A 271 -16.36 0.18 15.99
N LEU A 272 -15.21 0.87 15.97
CA LEU A 272 -14.97 2.00 15.08
C LEU A 272 -14.84 1.56 13.62
N CYS A 273 -14.12 0.47 13.33
CA CYS A 273 -13.98 -0.10 12.00
C CYS A 273 -15.32 -0.62 11.45
N VAL A 274 -16.15 -1.24 12.30
CA VAL A 274 -17.51 -1.64 11.91
C VAL A 274 -18.34 -0.42 11.53
N ALA A 275 -18.29 0.65 12.32
CA ALA A 275 -19.00 1.89 12.01
C ALA A 275 -18.47 2.53 10.72
N ALA A 276 -17.15 2.54 10.52
CA ALA A 276 -16.48 3.05 9.33
C ALA A 276 -16.88 2.27 8.07
N ALA A 277 -16.84 0.94 8.10
CA ALA A 277 -17.24 0.08 6.98
C ALA A 277 -18.74 0.19 6.66
N ARG A 278 -19.58 0.48 7.66
CA ARG A 278 -21.00 0.81 7.43
C ARG A 278 -21.18 2.16 6.76
N ALA A 279 -20.39 3.15 7.16
CA ALA A 279 -20.51 4.52 6.68
C ALA A 279 -19.93 4.73 5.27
N ALA A 280 -18.80 4.08 4.97
CA ALA A 280 -18.08 4.17 3.72
C ALA A 280 -17.73 2.75 3.21
N PRO A 281 -18.72 1.98 2.73
CA PRO A 281 -18.49 0.65 2.19
C PRO A 281 -17.66 0.67 0.91
N ASP A 282 -17.69 1.73 0.11
CA ASP A 282 -16.86 1.86 -1.10
C ASP A 282 -15.37 2.11 -0.82
N SER A 283 -14.96 2.13 0.46
CA SER A 283 -13.57 2.35 0.88
C SER A 283 -12.81 1.03 0.96
N ARG A 284 -11.73 0.91 0.16
CA ARG A 284 -10.77 -0.21 0.25
C ARG A 284 -10.12 -0.26 1.64
N GLU A 285 -9.75 0.89 2.17
CA GLU A 285 -9.10 1.01 3.47
C GLU A 285 -9.96 0.42 4.60
N ASN A 286 -11.27 0.71 4.60
CA ASN A 286 -12.19 0.16 5.60
C ASN A 286 -12.37 -1.36 5.44
N SER A 287 -12.47 -1.84 4.19
CA SER A 287 -12.62 -3.27 3.93
C SER A 287 -11.37 -4.06 4.37
N PHE A 288 -10.17 -3.52 4.09
CA PHE A 288 -8.91 -4.10 4.52
C PHE A 288 -8.76 -4.14 6.05
N ARG A 289 -9.10 -3.07 6.76
CA ARG A 289 -9.09 -3.08 8.23
C ARG A 289 -10.05 -4.12 8.79
N MET A 290 -11.23 -4.26 8.20
CA MET A 290 -12.20 -5.26 8.65
C MET A 290 -11.70 -6.69 8.40
N SER A 291 -11.11 -6.98 7.22
CA SER A 291 -10.53 -8.32 6.97
C SER A 291 -9.44 -8.64 7.98
N GLN A 292 -8.55 -7.70 8.25
CA GLN A 292 -7.45 -7.85 9.20
C GLN A 292 -7.95 -8.09 10.64
N LEU A 293 -8.90 -7.28 11.13
CA LEU A 293 -9.41 -7.43 12.50
C LEU A 293 -10.19 -8.72 12.70
N LEU A 294 -10.96 -9.16 11.70
CA LEU A 294 -11.71 -10.41 11.76
C LEU A 294 -10.76 -11.62 11.70
N PHE A 295 -9.70 -11.54 10.90
CA PHE A 295 -8.67 -12.57 10.84
C PHE A 295 -7.91 -12.68 12.17
N ALA A 296 -7.49 -11.55 12.74
CA ALA A 296 -6.87 -11.50 14.07
C ALA A 296 -7.81 -12.01 15.18
N ALA A 297 -9.12 -11.86 15.02
CA ALA A 297 -10.14 -12.44 15.91
C ALA A 297 -10.32 -13.97 15.73
N GLY A 298 -9.68 -14.58 14.73
CA GLY A 298 -9.80 -15.99 14.41
C GLY A 298 -11.02 -16.37 13.56
N ASP A 299 -11.72 -15.40 12.97
CA ASP A 299 -12.89 -15.64 12.11
C ASP A 299 -12.55 -15.43 10.63
N GLN A 300 -11.88 -16.44 10.06
CA GLN A 300 -11.45 -16.43 8.66
C GLN A 300 -12.62 -16.32 7.68
N ALA A 301 -13.77 -16.91 8.00
CA ALA A 301 -14.95 -16.86 7.14
C ALA A 301 -15.51 -15.43 7.05
N ALA A 302 -15.60 -14.72 8.18
CA ALA A 302 -16.01 -13.33 8.19
C ALA A 302 -14.96 -12.41 7.54
N ALA A 303 -13.67 -12.68 7.75
CA ALA A 303 -12.58 -11.95 7.09
C ALA A 303 -12.67 -12.07 5.56
N GLN A 304 -12.97 -13.28 5.05
CA GLN A 304 -13.07 -13.55 3.61
C GLN A 304 -14.14 -12.71 2.92
N ILE A 305 -15.27 -12.41 3.59
CA ILE A 305 -16.32 -11.53 3.03
C ILE A 305 -15.73 -10.17 2.63
N PHE A 306 -14.81 -9.62 3.43
CA PHE A 306 -14.16 -8.35 3.15
C PHE A 306 -13.02 -8.48 2.15
N VAL A 307 -12.31 -9.61 2.12
CA VAL A 307 -11.31 -9.91 1.07
C VAL A 307 -11.99 -9.98 -0.30
N ASP A 308 -13.09 -10.72 -0.42
CA ASP A 308 -13.88 -10.81 -1.66
C ASP A 308 -14.37 -9.43 -2.11
N HIS A 309 -14.75 -8.59 -1.15
CA HIS A 309 -15.17 -7.22 -1.43
C HIS A 309 -14.01 -6.33 -1.89
N LEU A 310 -12.80 -6.48 -1.34
CA LEU A 310 -11.61 -5.79 -1.83
C LEU A 310 -11.30 -6.14 -3.28
N ASP A 311 -11.41 -7.42 -3.65
CA ASP A 311 -11.23 -7.87 -5.04
C ASP A 311 -12.29 -7.26 -5.97
N GLN A 312 -13.55 -7.20 -5.52
CA GLN A 312 -14.62 -6.54 -6.27
C GLN A 312 -14.36 -5.04 -6.46
N LEU A 313 -13.84 -4.34 -5.44
CA LEU A 313 -13.46 -2.93 -5.54
C LEU A 313 -12.26 -2.72 -6.46
N ARG A 314 -11.26 -3.62 -6.42
CA ARG A 314 -10.12 -3.59 -7.35
C ARG A 314 -10.59 -3.70 -8.80
N HIS A 315 -11.42 -4.70 -9.09
CA HIS A 315 -11.97 -4.91 -10.43
C HIS A 315 -12.85 -3.73 -10.90
N LEU A 316 -13.58 -3.09 -9.98
CA LEU A 316 -14.31 -1.87 -10.27
C LEU A 316 -13.38 -0.74 -10.70
N TYR A 317 -12.26 -0.52 -10.02
CA TYR A 317 -11.30 0.52 -10.39
C TYR A 317 -10.60 0.25 -11.72
N GLU A 318 -10.24 -1.00 -11.99
CA GLU A 318 -9.65 -1.39 -13.29
C GLU A 318 -10.58 -1.07 -14.46
N THR A 319 -11.87 -1.46 -14.34
CA THR A 319 -12.86 -1.17 -15.39
C THR A 319 -13.17 0.32 -15.53
N GLN A 320 -13.15 1.07 -14.42
CA GLN A 320 -13.25 2.54 -14.45
C GLN A 320 -12.05 3.18 -15.16
N ASP A 321 -10.83 2.69 -14.91
CA ASP A 321 -9.63 3.25 -15.54
C ASP A 321 -9.67 3.11 -17.06
N VAL A 322 -10.18 1.97 -17.57
CA VAL A 322 -10.41 1.78 -19.00
C VAL A 322 -11.41 2.80 -19.56
N VAL A 323 -12.56 2.98 -18.92
CA VAL A 323 -13.65 3.81 -19.47
C VAL A 323 -13.43 5.31 -19.26
N LEU A 324 -12.91 5.70 -18.11
CA LEU A 324 -12.91 7.09 -17.63
C LEU A 324 -11.54 7.76 -17.74
N PHE A 325 -10.44 6.98 -17.70
CA PHE A 325 -9.09 7.54 -17.51
C PHE A 325 -8.05 7.09 -18.54
N SER A 326 -8.35 6.13 -19.42
CA SER A 326 -7.39 5.58 -20.40
C SER A 326 -7.00 6.56 -21.51
N GLY A 327 -7.81 7.60 -21.75
CA GLY A 327 -7.68 8.50 -22.90
C GLY A 327 -8.05 7.85 -24.25
N VAL A 328 -8.39 6.56 -24.26
CA VAL A 328 -8.93 5.83 -25.41
C VAL A 328 -10.45 5.89 -25.35
N ARG A 329 -11.11 6.06 -26.50
CA ARG A 329 -12.57 6.07 -26.54
C ARG A 329 -13.11 4.67 -26.20
N PRO A 330 -13.91 4.50 -25.14
CA PRO A 330 -14.42 3.20 -24.72
C PRO A 330 -15.45 2.66 -25.71
N VAL A 331 -15.41 1.35 -25.96
CA VAL A 331 -16.41 0.62 -26.77
C VAL A 331 -17.58 0.14 -25.88
N PRO A 332 -18.73 -0.26 -26.45
CA PRO A 332 -19.87 -0.73 -25.65
C PRO A 332 -19.54 -1.87 -24.66
N GLU A 333 -18.58 -2.73 -25.00
CA GLU A 333 -18.10 -3.81 -24.12
C GLU A 333 -17.44 -3.27 -22.85
N ASP A 334 -16.63 -2.21 -22.95
CA ASP A 334 -15.97 -1.58 -21.78
C ASP A 334 -17.01 -0.96 -20.85
N TRP A 335 -18.02 -0.30 -21.42
CA TRP A 335 -19.16 0.24 -20.66
C TRP A 335 -19.94 -0.85 -19.93
N LEU A 336 -20.22 -1.98 -20.60
CA LEU A 336 -20.92 -3.11 -19.97
C LEU A 336 -20.10 -3.72 -18.85
N ALA A 337 -18.78 -3.92 -19.05
CA ALA A 337 -17.88 -4.41 -18.02
C ALA A 337 -17.88 -3.52 -16.78
N MET A 338 -17.76 -2.19 -16.96
CA MET A 338 -17.82 -1.24 -15.85
C MET A 338 -19.18 -1.26 -15.15
N ILE A 339 -20.29 -1.30 -15.90
CA ILE A 339 -21.65 -1.38 -15.35
C ILE A 339 -21.83 -2.66 -14.51
N ASP A 340 -21.35 -3.80 -15.01
CA ASP A 340 -21.44 -5.07 -14.29
C ASP A 340 -20.56 -5.10 -13.04
N SER A 341 -19.37 -4.47 -13.06
CA SER A 341 -18.55 -4.29 -11.85
C SER A 341 -19.23 -3.41 -10.80
N PHE A 342 -19.92 -2.33 -11.19
CA PHE A 342 -20.73 -1.56 -10.23
C PHE A 342 -21.87 -2.40 -9.65
N ARG A 343 -22.49 -3.28 -10.44
CA ARG A 343 -23.54 -4.19 -9.96
C ARG A 343 -23.01 -5.20 -8.95
N ALA A 344 -21.84 -5.77 -9.21
CA ALA A 344 -21.19 -6.71 -8.30
C ALA A 344 -20.92 -6.08 -6.92
N ASN A 345 -20.54 -4.80 -6.89
CA ASN A 345 -20.30 -4.02 -5.68
C ASN A 345 -21.58 -3.43 -5.03
N GLY A 346 -22.78 -3.79 -5.51
CA GLY A 346 -24.05 -3.28 -4.97
C GLY A 346 -24.34 -1.80 -5.27
N ARG A 347 -23.55 -1.15 -6.14
CA ARG A 347 -23.65 0.27 -6.51
C ARG A 347 -24.69 0.50 -7.62
N LEU A 348 -25.92 0.01 -7.40
CA LEU A 348 -26.93 -0.13 -8.46
C LEU A 348 -27.46 1.19 -9.02
N LEU A 349 -27.63 2.23 -8.20
CA LEU A 349 -28.05 3.55 -8.67
C LEU A 349 -27.00 4.19 -9.57
N GLU A 350 -25.73 4.00 -9.25
CA GLU A 350 -24.64 4.53 -10.05
C GLU A 350 -24.43 3.75 -11.34
N ALA A 351 -24.51 2.40 -11.28
CA ALA A 351 -24.56 1.55 -12.47
C ALA A 351 -25.66 2.01 -13.43
N TRP A 352 -26.84 2.36 -12.90
CA TRP A 352 -27.94 2.88 -13.71
C TRP A 352 -27.60 4.24 -14.33
N GLY A 353 -26.93 5.12 -13.59
CA GLY A 353 -26.45 6.41 -14.09
C GLY A 353 -25.45 6.25 -15.24
N TRP A 354 -24.46 5.37 -15.09
CA TRP A 354 -23.51 5.06 -16.15
C TRP A 354 -24.19 4.42 -17.36
N ALA A 355 -25.17 3.53 -17.17
CA ALA A 355 -25.96 2.99 -18.27
C ALA A 355 -26.76 4.07 -19.01
N GLN A 356 -27.25 5.11 -18.32
CA GLN A 356 -27.90 6.26 -18.97
C GLN A 356 -26.92 7.03 -19.85
N LEU A 357 -25.69 7.30 -19.38
CA LEU A 357 -24.65 7.99 -20.15
C LEU A 357 -24.15 7.15 -21.33
N ALA A 358 -23.89 5.85 -21.11
CA ALA A 358 -23.47 4.93 -22.16
C ALA A 358 -24.52 4.84 -23.30
N VAL A 359 -25.81 4.83 -22.96
CA VAL A 359 -26.90 4.86 -23.95
C VAL A 359 -26.98 6.20 -24.70
N GLN A 360 -26.64 7.32 -24.07
CA GLN A 360 -26.56 8.60 -24.78
C GLN A 360 -25.45 8.59 -25.83
N GLU A 361 -24.30 7.96 -25.52
CA GLU A 361 -23.20 7.82 -26.46
C GLU A 361 -23.48 6.77 -27.55
N TYR A 362 -24.09 5.64 -27.17
CA TYR A 362 -24.35 4.48 -28.03
C TYR A 362 -25.85 4.10 -28.06
N PRO A 363 -26.74 4.96 -28.61
CA PRO A 363 -28.19 4.78 -28.51
C PRO A 363 -28.72 3.54 -29.24
N ALA A 364 -27.97 3.02 -30.22
CA ALA A 364 -28.34 1.85 -31.02
C ALA A 364 -27.88 0.50 -30.43
N ASP A 365 -27.03 0.49 -29.39
CA ASP A 365 -26.58 -0.77 -28.78
C ASP A 365 -27.70 -1.33 -27.87
N VAL A 366 -28.25 -2.48 -28.29
CA VAL A 366 -29.36 -3.13 -27.59
C VAL A 366 -28.96 -3.63 -26.20
N ARG A 367 -27.70 -4.03 -25.99
CA ARG A 367 -27.23 -4.55 -24.70
C ARG A 367 -27.19 -3.43 -23.66
N LEU A 368 -26.67 -2.26 -24.04
CA LEU A 368 -26.67 -1.07 -23.17
C LEU A 368 -28.08 -0.59 -22.85
N GLN A 369 -29.00 -0.62 -23.83
CA GLN A 369 -30.41 -0.31 -23.60
C GLN A 369 -31.06 -1.29 -22.62
N THR A 370 -30.81 -2.59 -22.78
CA THR A 370 -31.31 -3.63 -21.86
C THR A 370 -30.75 -3.42 -20.46
N ALA A 371 -29.44 -3.23 -20.30
CA ALA A 371 -28.82 -2.96 -19.02
C ALA A 371 -29.45 -1.74 -18.32
N ARG A 372 -29.67 -0.63 -19.04
CA ARG A 372 -30.33 0.58 -18.53
C ARG A 372 -31.74 0.30 -17.99
N ILE A 373 -32.56 -0.45 -18.73
CA ILE A 373 -33.95 -0.76 -18.36
C ILE A 373 -34.00 -1.74 -17.18
N GLU A 374 -33.13 -2.76 -17.17
CA GLU A 374 -33.04 -3.70 -16.07
C GLU A 374 -32.60 -3.01 -14.77
N LEU A 375 -31.59 -2.14 -14.86
CA LEU A 375 -31.09 -1.35 -13.74
C LEU A 375 -32.13 -0.37 -13.22
N GLU A 376 -32.89 0.29 -14.09
CA GLU A 376 -34.03 1.13 -13.67
C GLU A 376 -34.98 0.36 -12.75
N ARG A 377 -35.36 -0.86 -13.13
CA ARG A 377 -36.30 -1.68 -12.37
C ARG A 377 -35.79 -2.03 -10.96
N VAL A 378 -34.49 -2.32 -10.83
CA VAL A 378 -33.89 -2.77 -9.56
C VAL A 378 -33.34 -1.64 -8.70
N ALA A 379 -32.88 -0.54 -9.31
CA ALA A 379 -32.23 0.57 -8.61
C ALA A 379 -33.21 1.65 -8.17
N GLN A 380 -34.30 1.89 -8.91
CA GLN A 380 -35.28 2.93 -8.60
C GLN A 380 -35.86 2.87 -7.18
N PRO A 381 -36.20 1.71 -6.59
CA PRO A 381 -36.78 1.65 -5.24
C PRO A 381 -35.74 1.77 -4.11
N LEU A 382 -34.45 1.79 -4.41
CA LEU A 382 -33.38 1.80 -3.40
C LEU A 382 -33.27 3.16 -2.68
N PRO A 383 -32.69 3.22 -1.47
CA PRO A 383 -32.34 4.49 -0.84
C PRO A 383 -31.30 5.28 -1.68
N LEU A 384 -31.22 6.60 -1.49
CA LEU A 384 -30.22 7.47 -2.14
C LEU A 384 -28.84 7.32 -1.47
N GLN A 385 -28.33 6.10 -1.49
CA GLN A 385 -27.04 5.70 -0.93
C GLN A 385 -26.22 5.03 -2.03
N LEU A 386 -24.90 5.13 -1.92
CA LEU A 386 -23.99 4.53 -2.90
C LEU A 386 -24.09 3.00 -2.88
N VAL A 387 -24.04 2.40 -1.68
CA VAL A 387 -24.24 0.98 -1.44
C VAL A 387 -25.31 0.81 -0.36
N PRO A 388 -26.52 0.33 -0.71
CA PRO A 388 -27.56 0.03 0.28
C PRO A 388 -27.12 -1.04 1.30
N ASP A 389 -27.63 -0.97 2.53
CA ASP A 389 -27.26 -1.87 3.65
C ASP A 389 -27.25 -3.36 3.29
N GLN A 390 -28.20 -3.82 2.48
CA GLN A 390 -28.32 -5.22 2.06
C GLN A 390 -27.15 -5.73 1.19
N PHE A 391 -26.37 -4.82 0.59
CA PHE A 391 -25.18 -5.14 -0.19
C PHE A 391 -23.89 -4.79 0.55
N ASN A 392 -23.96 -4.14 1.71
CA ASN A 392 -22.79 -3.75 2.47
C ASN A 392 -22.27 -4.95 3.30
N PRO A 393 -20.98 -5.35 3.14
CA PRO A 393 -20.42 -6.51 3.84
C PRO A 393 -20.47 -6.39 5.37
N ALA A 394 -20.43 -5.18 5.92
CA ALA A 394 -20.48 -4.94 7.37
C ALA A 394 -21.85 -5.26 8.03
N PHE A 395 -22.89 -5.52 7.23
CA PHE A 395 -24.17 -6.05 7.71
C PHE A 395 -24.32 -7.56 7.54
N GLN A 396 -23.35 -8.24 6.91
CA GLN A 396 -23.34 -9.69 6.73
C GLN A 396 -22.67 -10.42 7.92
N ILE A 397 -21.93 -9.70 8.76
CA ILE A 397 -21.23 -10.24 9.93
C ILE A 397 -22.03 -10.06 11.22
N ASP A 398 -21.92 -11.02 12.14
CA ASP A 398 -22.51 -10.93 13.47
C ASP A 398 -21.53 -10.27 14.45
N VAL A 399 -21.58 -8.93 14.48
CA VAL A 399 -20.70 -8.08 15.30
C VAL A 399 -20.74 -8.45 16.79
N ALA A 400 -21.86 -9.00 17.29
CA ALA A 400 -22.01 -9.34 18.71
C ALA A 400 -21.13 -10.51 19.16
N LYS A 401 -20.59 -11.31 18.23
CA LYS A 401 -19.69 -12.43 18.54
C LYS A 401 -18.29 -11.98 18.96
N TYR A 402 -17.87 -10.79 18.55
CA TYR A 402 -16.50 -10.34 18.73
C TYR A 402 -16.41 -9.48 19.99
N THR A 403 -15.96 -10.10 21.07
CA THR A 403 -15.42 -9.37 22.23
C THR A 403 -13.91 -9.47 22.15
N LEU A 404 -13.30 -8.63 21.33
CA LEU A 404 -11.84 -8.55 21.27
C LEU A 404 -11.37 -8.07 22.64
N GLN A 405 -10.66 -8.92 23.37
CA GLN A 405 -9.93 -8.47 24.54
C GLN A 405 -8.81 -7.57 24.01
N ASN A 406 -8.64 -6.39 24.60
CA ASN A 406 -7.33 -5.75 24.60
C ASN A 406 -6.42 -6.77 25.30
N ARG A 407 -5.76 -7.65 24.54
CA ARG A 407 -4.50 -8.16 25.04
C ARG A 407 -3.68 -6.88 25.18
N PRO A 408 -3.25 -6.50 26.40
CA PRO A 408 -2.19 -5.52 26.48
C PRO A 408 -1.13 -6.09 25.55
N LEU A 409 -0.80 -5.37 24.48
CA LEU A 409 0.49 -5.50 23.79
C LEU A 409 1.45 -5.65 24.94
N GLY A 410 1.93 -6.88 25.14
CA GLY A 410 2.43 -7.34 26.43
C GLY A 410 3.29 -6.22 26.95
N SER A 411 2.94 -5.66 28.12
CA SER A 411 3.59 -4.47 28.67
C SER A 411 5.02 -4.62 28.27
N SER A 412 5.54 -3.74 27.39
CA SER A 412 6.94 -3.77 27.07
C SER A 412 7.54 -3.86 28.45
N GLN A 413 8.10 -5.01 28.82
CA GLN A 413 9.08 -4.94 29.86
C GLN A 413 9.99 -3.97 29.18
N GLN A 414 10.00 -2.74 29.70
CA GLN A 414 11.09 -1.84 29.51
C GLN A 414 12.23 -2.70 30.02
N SER A 415 12.76 -3.56 29.15
CA SER A 415 14.09 -4.07 29.17
C SER A 415 14.83 -2.78 29.27
N THR A 416 15.19 -2.48 30.52
CA THR A 416 15.83 -1.24 30.94
C THR A 416 16.83 -0.96 29.85
N VAL A 417 16.61 0.14 29.12
CA VAL A 417 17.45 0.54 27.99
C VAL A 417 18.87 0.29 28.45
N SER A 418 19.44 -0.82 27.98
CA SER A 418 20.86 -1.02 28.09
C SER A 418 21.35 0.15 27.26
N ASN A 419 22.02 1.10 27.90
CA ASN A 419 22.82 2.06 27.18
C ASN A 419 23.87 1.23 26.45
N ALA A 420 23.50 0.63 25.32
CA ALA A 420 24.42 -0.04 24.42
C ALA A 420 25.36 1.07 23.96
N THR A 421 26.51 1.12 24.63
CA THR A 421 27.57 2.09 24.38
C THR A 421 28.26 1.83 23.05
N GLU A 422 28.10 0.62 22.54
CA GLU A 422 28.72 0.13 21.33
C GLU A 422 27.83 0.50 20.14
N ARG A 423 28.47 0.95 19.05
CA ARG A 423 27.77 1.36 17.83
C ARG A 423 28.25 0.43 16.72
N PRO A 424 27.33 -0.22 15.97
CA PRO A 424 27.68 -1.07 14.86
C PRO A 424 28.63 -0.38 13.89
N ARG A 425 29.73 -1.04 13.53
CA ARG A 425 30.75 -0.54 12.62
C ARG A 425 31.17 -1.61 11.63
N PHE A 426 31.15 -1.27 10.35
CA PHE A 426 31.50 -2.12 9.23
C PHE A 426 32.63 -1.52 8.41
N GLU A 427 33.48 -2.37 7.86
CA GLU A 427 34.52 -2.03 6.90
C GLU A 427 34.30 -2.79 5.60
N GLU A 428 34.35 -2.08 4.47
CA GLU A 428 34.30 -2.72 3.14
C GLU A 428 35.67 -3.36 2.88
N GLN A 429 35.68 -4.69 2.66
CA GLN A 429 36.90 -5.48 2.54
C GLN A 429 36.98 -6.32 1.27
N SER A 430 36.11 -6.13 0.27
CA SER A 430 36.07 -6.93 -0.96
C SER A 430 37.43 -7.07 -1.64
N VAL A 431 38.17 -5.97 -1.79
CA VAL A 431 39.52 -5.97 -2.39
C VAL A 431 40.54 -6.70 -1.51
N ALA A 432 40.46 -6.52 -0.19
CA ALA A 432 41.42 -7.10 0.75
C ALA A 432 41.25 -8.62 0.87
N THR A 433 40.00 -9.09 0.78
CA THR A 433 39.65 -10.50 0.87
C THR A 433 39.59 -11.18 -0.49
N GLY A 434 39.73 -10.47 -1.62
CA GLY A 434 39.66 -11.08 -2.94
C GLY A 434 38.24 -11.41 -3.42
N MET A 435 37.21 -10.89 -2.74
CA MET A 435 35.81 -10.93 -3.19
C MET A 435 35.60 -9.95 -4.37
N LEU A 436 36.20 -10.26 -5.52
CA LEU A 436 36.17 -9.40 -6.70
C LEU A 436 35.20 -9.98 -7.74
N PHE A 437 33.99 -9.41 -7.78
CA PHE A 437 32.95 -9.76 -8.74
C PHE A 437 32.15 -8.52 -9.11
N GLU A 438 31.77 -8.38 -10.39
CA GLU A 438 30.88 -7.32 -10.87
C GLU A 438 29.79 -7.97 -11.73
N TYR A 439 28.53 -7.67 -11.40
CA TYR A 439 27.39 -8.17 -12.14
C TYR A 439 27.24 -7.42 -13.47
N GLN A 440 27.17 -8.16 -14.58
CA GLN A 440 26.86 -7.61 -15.90
C GLN A 440 25.36 -7.70 -16.12
N ASN A 441 24.72 -6.55 -16.25
CA ASN A 441 23.26 -6.43 -16.29
C ASN A 441 22.69 -6.39 -17.72
N GLY A 442 23.39 -6.91 -18.73
CA GLY A 442 22.87 -7.02 -20.11
C GLY A 442 23.33 -5.96 -21.09
N THR A 443 24.14 -4.99 -20.68
CA THR A 443 24.61 -3.86 -21.52
C THR A 443 26.10 -3.59 -21.36
N THR A 444 26.74 -3.13 -22.43
CA THR A 444 28.16 -2.74 -22.46
C THR A 444 28.37 -1.22 -22.41
N SER A 445 27.31 -0.42 -22.57
CA SER A 445 27.42 1.04 -22.78
C SER A 445 26.56 1.90 -21.83
N GLY A 446 26.26 1.40 -20.63
CA GLY A 446 25.33 2.04 -19.69
C GLY A 446 23.88 1.65 -19.95
N GLN A 447 22.93 2.36 -19.35
CA GLN A 447 21.51 1.96 -19.33
C GLN A 447 20.81 2.13 -20.69
N SER A 448 20.14 1.08 -21.17
CA SER A 448 19.33 1.12 -22.39
C SER A 448 17.84 1.37 -22.14
N GLY A 449 17.40 1.20 -20.88
CA GLY A 449 15.99 1.35 -20.49
C GLY A 449 15.23 0.02 -20.41
N ARG A 450 15.88 -1.13 -20.64
CA ARG A 450 15.22 -2.46 -20.57
C ARG A 450 15.03 -2.89 -19.11
N MET A 451 13.85 -3.39 -18.75
CA MET A 451 13.46 -3.66 -17.36
C MET A 451 14.45 -4.54 -16.59
N PHE A 452 14.97 -5.59 -17.23
CA PHE A 452 15.83 -6.57 -16.55
C PHE A 452 17.23 -6.04 -16.20
N GLU A 453 17.65 -4.90 -16.77
CA GLU A 453 18.97 -4.32 -16.50
C GLU A 453 19.08 -3.77 -15.06
N TYR A 454 17.96 -3.65 -14.35
CA TYR A 454 17.88 -2.95 -13.07
C TYR A 454 17.62 -3.87 -11.88
N THR A 455 17.28 -5.13 -12.10
CA THR A 455 16.97 -6.10 -11.04
C THR A 455 18.25 -6.62 -10.36
N GLY A 456 19.33 -6.79 -11.12
CA GLY A 456 20.63 -7.24 -10.58
C GLY A 456 20.78 -8.74 -10.47
N GLY A 457 21.84 -9.16 -9.77
CA GLY A 457 22.20 -10.55 -9.54
C GLY A 457 22.13 -10.93 -8.07
N GLY A 458 21.86 -12.21 -7.84
CA GLY A 458 21.70 -12.82 -6.55
C GLY A 458 23.00 -13.26 -5.90
N VAL A 459 22.93 -13.39 -4.57
CA VAL A 459 24.06 -13.74 -3.70
C VAL A 459 23.60 -14.82 -2.74
N GLY A 460 24.38 -15.90 -2.60
CA GLY A 460 24.09 -16.99 -1.67
C GLY A 460 25.31 -17.38 -0.85
N ALA A 461 25.13 -17.68 0.44
CA ALA A 461 26.15 -18.34 1.26
C ALA A 461 25.98 -19.86 1.21
N ILE A 462 27.09 -20.59 1.09
CA ILE A 462 27.11 -22.05 0.96
C ILE A 462 28.39 -22.62 1.58
N ASP A 463 28.35 -23.83 2.14
CA ASP A 463 29.56 -24.60 2.51
C ASP A 463 29.67 -25.77 1.52
N PHE A 464 30.19 -25.51 0.32
CA PHE A 464 30.00 -26.47 -0.79
C PHE A 464 30.92 -27.68 -0.68
N ASP A 465 32.03 -27.57 0.05
CA ASP A 465 33.00 -28.65 0.22
C ASP A 465 33.09 -29.18 1.66
N LEU A 466 32.13 -28.79 2.50
CA LEU A 466 31.92 -29.30 3.86
C LEU A 466 33.12 -29.03 4.79
N ASP A 467 33.84 -27.94 4.55
CA ASP A 467 34.92 -27.46 5.42
C ASP A 467 34.41 -26.51 6.54
N ALA A 468 33.09 -26.30 6.58
CA ALA A 468 32.31 -25.46 7.48
C ALA A 468 32.52 -23.95 7.26
N TRP A 469 33.33 -23.51 6.28
CA TRP A 469 33.54 -22.10 6.00
C TRP A 469 32.48 -21.65 5.03
N PRO A 470 31.80 -20.51 5.29
CA PRO A 470 30.83 -20.01 4.32
C PRO A 470 31.58 -19.49 3.08
N ASP A 471 31.40 -20.21 1.99
CA ASP A 471 31.67 -19.81 0.61
C ASP A 471 30.51 -18.98 0.06
N VAL A 472 30.70 -18.40 -1.13
CA VAL A 472 29.74 -17.50 -1.73
C VAL A 472 29.47 -17.87 -3.18
N VAL A 473 28.20 -18.01 -3.53
CA VAL A 473 27.72 -18.11 -4.91
C VAL A 473 27.15 -16.76 -5.37
N LEU A 474 27.51 -16.38 -6.59
CA LEU A 474 27.15 -15.11 -7.22
C LEU A 474 26.59 -15.40 -8.61
N SER A 475 25.34 -15.02 -8.88
CA SER A 475 24.76 -15.21 -10.21
C SER A 475 25.18 -14.12 -11.18
N GLN A 476 25.12 -14.40 -12.48
CA GLN A 476 25.60 -13.52 -13.54
C GLN A 476 24.58 -13.34 -14.67
N GLY A 477 24.37 -12.09 -15.10
CA GLY A 477 23.48 -11.75 -16.22
C GLY A 477 24.19 -11.79 -17.58
N GLY A 478 25.41 -11.25 -17.63
CA GLY A 478 26.17 -11.16 -18.88
C GLY A 478 25.77 -10.04 -19.83
N GLN A 479 26.18 -10.15 -21.09
CA GLN A 479 25.70 -9.28 -22.18
C GLN A 479 24.41 -9.84 -22.78
N TRP A 480 23.43 -8.96 -23.06
CA TRP A 480 22.15 -9.33 -23.65
C TRP A 480 21.99 -8.69 -25.04
N GLU A 481 22.41 -9.42 -26.08
CA GLU A 481 22.25 -9.02 -27.48
C GLU A 481 21.00 -9.64 -28.13
N ASN A 482 20.75 -10.93 -27.91
CA ASN A 482 19.56 -11.62 -28.41
C ASN A 482 19.00 -12.60 -27.37
N ARG A 483 17.67 -12.77 -27.42
CA ARG A 483 16.93 -13.76 -26.61
C ARG A 483 17.48 -15.18 -26.78
N GLY A 484 17.59 -15.93 -25.69
CA GLY A 484 18.12 -17.30 -25.68
C GLY A 484 19.64 -17.44 -25.91
N GLN A 485 20.41 -16.36 -25.95
CA GLN A 485 21.87 -16.44 -26.02
C GLN A 485 22.51 -16.68 -24.65
N ARG A 486 23.52 -17.55 -24.63
CA ARG A 486 24.43 -17.70 -23.49
C ARG A 486 25.43 -16.53 -23.45
N SER A 487 25.61 -15.97 -22.28
CA SER A 487 26.60 -14.97 -21.91
C SER A 487 28.03 -15.52 -22.01
N ASN A 488 28.98 -14.61 -22.30
CA ASN A 488 30.42 -14.88 -22.19
C ASN A 488 30.94 -14.87 -20.74
N SER A 489 30.10 -14.53 -19.78
CA SER A 489 30.37 -14.53 -18.34
C SER A 489 29.45 -15.53 -17.66
N ALA A 490 29.99 -16.29 -16.72
CA ALA A 490 29.27 -17.33 -16.00
C ALA A 490 28.98 -16.93 -14.55
N ASP A 491 28.06 -17.65 -13.91
CA ASP A 491 27.88 -17.64 -12.47
C ASP A 491 29.20 -18.00 -11.76
N VAL A 492 29.43 -17.41 -10.58
CA VAL A 492 30.70 -17.49 -9.86
C VAL A 492 30.53 -18.20 -8.51
N LEU A 493 31.41 -19.16 -8.23
CA LEU A 493 31.59 -19.75 -6.91
C LEU A 493 32.91 -19.28 -6.30
N MET A 494 32.83 -18.58 -5.17
CA MET A 494 33.96 -18.05 -4.41
C MET A 494 34.18 -18.89 -3.16
N ARG A 495 35.24 -19.70 -3.17
CA ARG A 495 35.63 -20.48 -2.00
C ARG A 495 36.32 -19.61 -0.96
N ASN A 496 35.90 -19.72 0.29
CA ASN A 496 36.53 -19.10 1.45
C ASN A 496 37.72 -19.94 1.94
N LEU A 497 38.91 -19.35 1.96
CA LEU A 497 40.13 -20.05 2.34
C LEU A 497 40.49 -19.73 3.79
N GLY A 498 39.62 -20.19 4.70
CA GLY A 498 39.85 -20.15 6.14
C GLY A 498 39.70 -18.77 6.78
N GLY A 499 38.78 -17.94 6.29
CA GLY A 499 38.53 -16.60 6.84
C GLY A 499 39.63 -15.58 6.52
N THR A 500 40.41 -15.83 5.46
CA THR A 500 41.52 -14.94 5.06
C THR A 500 41.28 -14.27 3.71
N HIS A 501 40.90 -15.04 2.69
CA HIS A 501 40.56 -14.56 1.36
C HIS A 501 39.62 -15.53 0.64
N PHE A 502 38.93 -15.03 -0.37
CA PHE A 502 38.13 -15.78 -1.31
C PHE A 502 38.90 -16.06 -2.60
N GLN A 503 38.62 -17.23 -3.18
CA GLN A 503 39.14 -17.64 -4.46
C GLN A 503 38.00 -18.07 -5.38
N ASN A 504 37.96 -17.54 -6.59
CA ASN A 504 37.06 -18.07 -7.62
C ASN A 504 37.47 -19.51 -7.98
N VAL A 505 36.57 -20.45 -7.75
CA VAL A 505 36.77 -21.89 -8.00
C VAL A 505 35.76 -22.45 -9.01
N SER A 506 35.00 -21.62 -9.71
CA SER A 506 33.97 -22.06 -10.69
C SER A 506 34.46 -23.14 -11.64
N ASP A 507 35.61 -22.93 -12.29
CA ASP A 507 36.19 -23.89 -13.24
C ASP A 507 36.62 -25.20 -12.55
N LEU A 508 37.05 -25.14 -11.29
CA LEU A 508 37.51 -26.30 -10.53
C LEU A 508 36.35 -27.12 -9.96
N SER A 509 35.29 -26.45 -9.53
CA SER A 509 34.08 -27.09 -9.01
C SER A 509 33.14 -27.56 -10.12
N GLY A 510 33.30 -27.07 -11.36
CA GLY A 510 32.38 -27.35 -12.46
C GLY A 510 31.07 -26.55 -12.38
N PHE A 511 30.99 -25.58 -11.47
CA PHE A 511 29.87 -24.65 -11.36
C PHE A 511 30.04 -23.47 -12.34
N GLY A 512 28.96 -23.09 -13.04
CA GLY A 512 28.97 -21.90 -13.90
C GLY A 512 27.87 -21.90 -14.97
N GLY A 513 26.70 -21.38 -14.64
CA GLY A 513 25.64 -21.10 -15.61
C GLY A 513 25.99 -19.92 -16.51
N HIS A 514 25.47 -19.88 -17.73
CA HIS A 514 25.77 -18.83 -18.72
C HIS A 514 24.52 -18.09 -19.19
N GLU A 515 23.35 -18.39 -18.64
CA GLU A 515 22.11 -17.70 -18.93
C GLU A 515 22.05 -16.40 -18.13
N PHE A 516 21.04 -15.58 -18.41
CA PHE A 516 20.85 -14.35 -17.66
C PHE A 516 20.27 -14.66 -16.28
N ALA A 517 21.15 -14.87 -15.31
CA ALA A 517 20.80 -15.29 -13.96
C ALA A 517 20.57 -14.11 -13.01
N GLN A 518 19.71 -14.34 -12.02
CA GLN A 518 19.25 -13.39 -11.02
C GLN A 518 19.22 -14.07 -9.64
N GLY A 519 18.10 -14.60 -9.18
CA GLY A 519 17.98 -15.20 -7.84
C GLY A 519 18.81 -16.47 -7.62
N VAL A 520 19.22 -16.68 -6.36
CA VAL A 520 19.93 -17.88 -5.92
C VAL A 520 19.30 -18.42 -4.64
N ALA A 521 19.11 -19.73 -4.58
CA ALA A 521 18.73 -20.48 -3.38
C ALA A 521 19.74 -21.58 -3.10
N VAL A 522 20.06 -21.79 -1.82
CA VAL A 522 20.98 -22.84 -1.34
C VAL A 522 20.25 -23.75 -0.35
N GLY A 523 20.37 -25.07 -0.53
CA GLY A 523 19.84 -26.08 0.38
C GLY A 523 20.09 -27.52 -0.09
N ASP A 524 19.99 -28.49 0.82
CA ASP A 524 20.23 -29.92 0.56
C ASP A 524 19.01 -30.60 -0.11
N LEU A 525 18.86 -30.42 -1.43
CA LEU A 525 17.65 -30.82 -2.16
C LEU A 525 17.46 -32.33 -2.21
N ASN A 526 18.55 -33.09 -2.31
CA ASN A 526 18.51 -34.55 -2.42
C ASN A 526 18.70 -35.28 -1.06
N GLN A 527 18.87 -34.52 0.03
CA GLN A 527 19.04 -35.00 1.40
C GLN A 527 20.29 -35.88 1.61
N ASP A 528 21.36 -35.64 0.85
CA ASP A 528 22.63 -36.37 0.96
C ASP A 528 23.62 -35.74 1.96
N GLY A 529 23.36 -34.51 2.39
CA GLY A 529 24.17 -33.74 3.33
C GLY A 529 25.15 -32.76 2.67
N ALA A 530 25.14 -32.63 1.35
CA ALA A 530 25.86 -31.61 0.61
C ALA A 530 24.86 -30.54 0.09
N PRO A 531 25.10 -29.24 0.33
CA PRO A 531 24.17 -28.21 -0.11
C PRO A 531 24.20 -28.05 -1.63
N ASP A 532 23.03 -28.04 -2.24
CA ASP A 532 22.81 -27.80 -3.67
C ASP A 532 22.45 -26.33 -3.96
N ILE A 533 22.44 -25.96 -5.24
CA ILE A 533 22.13 -24.59 -5.68
C ILE A 533 21.01 -24.60 -6.72
N VAL A 534 20.00 -23.73 -6.54
CA VAL A 534 19.05 -23.37 -7.58
C VAL A 534 19.26 -21.92 -8.00
N VAL A 535 19.38 -21.68 -9.31
CA VAL A 535 19.56 -20.35 -9.90
C VAL A 535 18.35 -19.99 -10.76
N ALA A 536 17.67 -18.90 -10.42
CA ALA A 536 16.56 -18.31 -11.16
C ALA A 536 17.06 -17.25 -12.15
N GLY A 537 16.33 -17.03 -13.24
CA GLY A 537 16.65 -15.95 -14.17
C GLY A 537 15.65 -15.81 -15.31
N ILE A 538 16.08 -15.11 -16.35
CA ILE A 538 15.29 -14.92 -17.56
C ILE A 538 15.40 -16.19 -18.41
N GLU A 539 14.25 -16.80 -18.71
CA GLU A 539 14.16 -18.03 -19.52
C GLU A 539 14.94 -19.22 -18.94
N THR A 540 15.21 -19.17 -17.63
CA THR A 540 16.06 -20.16 -16.96
C THR A 540 15.64 -20.38 -15.51
N ALA A 541 15.68 -21.64 -15.10
CA ALA A 541 15.73 -22.08 -13.72
C ALA A 541 16.65 -23.31 -13.71
N ARG A 542 17.80 -23.20 -13.05
CA ARG A 542 18.84 -24.24 -13.06
C ARG A 542 19.02 -24.86 -11.71
N PHE A 543 19.29 -26.17 -11.71
CA PHE A 543 19.68 -26.93 -10.54
C PHE A 543 21.13 -27.39 -10.70
N TRP A 544 21.96 -27.10 -9.71
CA TRP A 544 23.32 -27.58 -9.58
C TRP A 544 23.38 -28.52 -8.39
N GLN A 545 23.55 -29.81 -8.69
CA GLN A 545 23.68 -30.83 -7.67
C GLN A 545 25.12 -30.87 -7.18
N ASN A 546 25.33 -30.72 -5.88
CA ASN A 546 26.62 -30.92 -5.25
C ASN A 546 26.90 -32.43 -5.13
N LEU A 547 28.09 -32.86 -5.53
CA LEU A 547 28.47 -34.27 -5.49
C LEU A 547 29.15 -34.66 -4.17
N GLY A 548 29.30 -33.73 -3.23
CA GLY A 548 29.91 -33.93 -1.92
C GLY A 548 31.44 -34.05 -1.94
N ASP A 549 32.07 -33.86 -3.09
CA ASP A 549 33.53 -33.88 -3.28
C ASP A 549 34.10 -32.51 -3.67
N GLY A 550 33.31 -31.45 -3.50
CA GLY A 550 33.65 -30.08 -3.90
C GLY A 550 33.38 -29.78 -5.38
N THR A 551 32.67 -30.67 -6.08
CA THR A 551 32.24 -30.45 -7.47
C THR A 551 30.72 -30.47 -7.63
N PHE A 552 30.25 -29.84 -8.70
CA PHE A 552 28.84 -29.75 -9.06
C PHE A 552 28.58 -30.45 -10.40
N MET A 553 27.38 -31.01 -10.51
CA MET A 553 26.79 -31.48 -11.76
C MET A 553 25.61 -30.58 -12.15
N ASP A 554 25.50 -30.27 -13.44
CA ASP A 554 24.29 -29.62 -13.98
C ASP A 554 23.13 -30.62 -13.94
N GLY A 555 22.21 -30.40 -13.00
CA GLY A 555 21.03 -31.22 -12.77
C GLY A 555 19.80 -30.73 -13.55
N GLY A 556 19.96 -29.86 -14.56
CA GLY A 556 18.84 -29.25 -15.29
C GLY A 556 17.86 -30.24 -15.95
N GLU A 557 18.25 -31.49 -16.20
CA GLU A 557 17.32 -32.55 -16.68
C GLU A 557 16.34 -33.02 -15.59
N LEU A 558 16.62 -32.76 -14.31
CA LEU A 558 15.82 -33.18 -13.18
C LEU A 558 14.66 -32.22 -12.90
N LEU A 559 14.78 -30.95 -13.29
CA LEU A 559 13.69 -29.98 -13.23
C LEU A 559 12.78 -30.12 -14.48
N PRO A 560 11.46 -29.94 -14.35
CA PRO A 560 10.54 -29.91 -15.49
C PRO A 560 10.75 -28.63 -16.33
N THR A 561 11.77 -28.62 -17.20
CA THR A 561 12.24 -27.39 -17.88
C THR A 561 11.45 -26.98 -19.14
N GLU A 562 10.55 -27.80 -19.67
CA GLU A 562 9.85 -27.45 -20.94
C GLU A 562 8.97 -26.20 -20.80
N ASP A 563 8.29 -26.02 -19.66
CA ASP A 563 7.41 -24.86 -19.39
C ASP A 563 8.15 -23.67 -18.72
N LEU A 564 9.41 -23.84 -18.30
CA LEU A 564 10.21 -22.80 -17.62
C LEU A 564 11.00 -21.90 -18.59
N ARG A 565 11.24 -22.36 -19.83
CA ARG A 565 12.14 -21.72 -20.83
C ARG A 565 11.62 -20.42 -21.46
N ASN A 566 10.42 -19.96 -21.13
CA ASN A 566 9.86 -18.69 -21.64
C ASN A 566 9.44 -17.75 -20.51
N THR A 567 9.95 -18.01 -19.31
CA THR A 567 9.44 -17.42 -18.07
C THR A 567 10.56 -16.63 -17.41
N TRP A 568 10.20 -15.52 -16.77
CA TRP A 568 11.17 -14.71 -16.03
C TRP A 568 10.97 -14.93 -14.53
N PHE A 569 11.95 -15.61 -13.92
CA PHE A 569 12.04 -15.77 -12.48
C PHE A 569 13.11 -14.86 -11.89
N THR A 570 12.79 -14.21 -10.77
CA THR A 570 13.68 -13.24 -10.11
C THR A 570 14.30 -13.81 -8.85
N SER A 571 13.55 -14.57 -8.06
CA SER A 571 13.97 -15.16 -6.79
C SER A 571 13.54 -16.63 -6.70
N CYS A 572 14.11 -17.36 -5.74
CA CYS A 572 13.80 -18.77 -5.50
C CYS A 572 14.03 -19.16 -4.03
N ALA A 573 13.43 -20.27 -3.60
CA ALA A 573 13.64 -20.85 -2.28
C ALA A 573 13.68 -22.38 -2.33
N ILE A 574 14.43 -22.98 -1.40
CA ILE A 574 14.50 -24.42 -1.17
C ILE A 574 14.01 -24.68 0.26
N ALA A 575 12.91 -25.43 0.40
CA ALA A 575 12.33 -25.80 1.68
C ALA A 575 11.35 -26.97 1.51
N ASP A 576 11.09 -27.76 2.55
CA ASP A 576 10.00 -28.73 2.57
C ASP A 576 8.66 -28.01 2.58
N LEU A 577 8.14 -27.69 1.40
CA LEU A 577 6.94 -26.89 1.24
C LEU A 577 5.76 -27.78 1.59
N ASN A 578 5.71 -29.02 1.09
CA ASN A 578 4.58 -29.94 1.27
C ASN A 578 4.49 -30.60 2.67
N SER A 579 5.49 -30.41 3.53
CA SER A 579 5.62 -31.00 4.87
C SER A 579 5.73 -32.54 4.86
N ASP A 580 6.33 -33.13 3.83
CA ASP A 580 6.57 -34.57 3.71
C ASP A 580 7.97 -35.00 4.17
N GLY A 581 8.83 -34.05 4.53
CA GLY A 581 10.21 -34.25 4.96
C GLY A 581 11.25 -34.18 3.84
N VAL A 582 10.85 -33.87 2.60
CA VAL A 582 11.73 -33.67 1.45
C VAL A 582 11.62 -32.21 0.99
N PRO A 583 12.75 -31.53 0.73
CA PRO A 583 12.71 -30.15 0.27
C PRO A 583 12.30 -30.03 -1.20
N ASP A 584 11.46 -29.03 -1.44
CA ASP A 584 10.90 -28.61 -2.71
C ASP A 584 11.53 -27.30 -3.19
N VAL A 585 11.23 -26.90 -4.43
CA VAL A 585 11.69 -25.62 -5.00
C VAL A 585 10.50 -24.68 -5.25
N TYR A 586 10.63 -23.45 -4.76
CA TYR A 586 9.75 -22.34 -5.12
C TYR A 586 10.47 -21.39 -6.08
N LEU A 587 9.82 -20.99 -7.18
CA LEU A 587 10.33 -19.98 -8.11
C LEU A 587 9.39 -18.78 -8.17
N THR A 588 9.93 -17.58 -7.97
CA THR A 588 9.19 -16.32 -7.95
C THR A 588 9.11 -15.73 -9.36
N GLY A 589 7.90 -15.63 -9.91
CA GLY A 589 7.66 -15.09 -11.25
C GLY A 589 7.54 -13.56 -11.25
N TYR A 590 8.10 -12.89 -12.27
CA TYR A 590 8.02 -11.42 -12.38
C TYR A 590 7.09 -10.92 -13.49
N LEU A 591 7.60 -10.72 -14.71
CA LEU A 591 6.85 -10.08 -15.80
C LEU A 591 6.85 -10.93 -17.08
N GLN A 592 5.73 -10.89 -17.80
CA GLN A 592 5.56 -11.54 -19.10
C GLN A 592 4.96 -10.59 -20.16
N ASN A 593 4.52 -11.17 -21.28
CA ASN A 593 4.00 -10.54 -22.51
C ASN A 593 5.03 -10.13 -23.57
N HIS A 594 4.51 -9.89 -24.76
CA HIS A 594 5.31 -9.61 -25.96
C HIS A 594 6.21 -8.39 -25.77
N GLY A 595 7.52 -8.61 -25.88
CA GLY A 595 8.53 -7.57 -25.81
C GLY A 595 8.90 -7.15 -24.38
N VAL A 596 8.51 -7.88 -23.33
CA VAL A 596 8.87 -7.55 -21.94
C VAL A 596 10.38 -7.34 -21.73
N LEU A 597 11.21 -8.07 -22.48
CA LEU A 597 12.67 -7.98 -22.41
C LEU A 597 13.26 -6.86 -23.29
N ASP A 598 12.54 -6.39 -24.30
CA ASP A 598 13.07 -5.47 -25.32
C ASP A 598 12.42 -4.09 -25.29
N ARG A 599 11.26 -3.95 -24.62
CA ARG A 599 10.45 -2.73 -24.63
C ARG A 599 11.06 -1.68 -23.72
N THR A 600 11.25 -0.49 -24.29
CA THR A 600 11.59 0.74 -23.59
C THR A 600 10.45 1.75 -23.73
N CYS A 601 10.39 2.72 -22.82
CA CYS A 601 9.35 3.74 -22.80
C CYS A 601 9.98 5.13 -22.86
N PRO A 602 9.67 5.96 -23.87
CA PRO A 602 10.22 7.30 -23.96
C PRO A 602 9.63 8.22 -22.90
N ASP A 603 10.48 9.04 -22.28
CA ASP A 603 10.01 10.15 -21.43
C ASP A 603 9.46 11.33 -22.27
N GLU A 604 8.97 12.39 -21.62
CA GLU A 604 8.44 13.59 -22.29
C GLU A 604 9.45 14.28 -23.22
N ARG A 605 10.75 13.99 -23.06
CA ARG A 605 11.84 14.53 -23.89
C ARG A 605 12.29 13.54 -24.97
N GLY A 606 11.64 12.39 -25.08
CA GLY A 606 11.95 11.34 -26.06
C GLY A 606 13.18 10.49 -25.72
N ARG A 607 13.66 10.51 -24.47
CA ARG A 607 14.73 9.59 -24.02
C ARG A 607 14.12 8.26 -23.62
N GLU A 608 14.69 7.16 -24.11
CA GLU A 608 14.27 5.81 -23.73
C GLU A 608 14.55 5.55 -22.24
N ARG A 609 13.53 5.11 -21.51
CA ARG A 609 13.53 4.80 -20.08
C ARG A 609 12.92 3.43 -19.81
N VAL A 610 13.00 3.04 -18.54
CA VAL A 610 12.28 1.86 -18.03
C VAL A 610 10.77 2.07 -18.15
N CYS A 611 10.10 1.09 -18.74
CA CYS A 611 8.65 1.09 -18.76
C CYS A 611 8.09 0.82 -17.35
N PRO A 612 6.97 1.47 -16.95
CA PRO A 612 6.28 1.10 -15.72
C PRO A 612 5.90 -0.40 -15.71
N PRO A 613 6.10 -1.13 -14.60
CA PRO A 613 5.70 -2.53 -14.48
C PRO A 613 4.22 -2.77 -14.77
N SER A 614 3.36 -1.78 -14.54
CA SER A 614 1.92 -1.82 -14.84
C SER A 614 1.56 -2.04 -16.31
N LEU A 615 2.52 -1.92 -17.23
CA LEU A 615 2.34 -2.22 -18.66
C LEU A 615 2.50 -3.70 -19.03
N PHE A 616 2.86 -4.54 -18.07
CA PHE A 616 3.14 -5.97 -18.26
C PHE A 616 2.29 -6.80 -17.30
N ASP A 617 1.97 -8.04 -17.70
CA ASP A 617 1.26 -9.00 -16.86
C ASP A 617 2.25 -9.74 -15.95
N GLY A 618 1.76 -10.25 -14.81
CA GLY A 618 2.54 -11.05 -13.89
C GLY A 618 2.83 -12.44 -14.44
N VAL A 619 4.00 -12.98 -14.08
CA VAL A 619 4.29 -14.41 -14.27
C VAL A 619 3.82 -15.13 -13.01
N PRO A 620 3.01 -16.19 -13.10
CA PRO A 620 2.68 -16.97 -11.91
C PRO A 620 3.93 -17.58 -11.29
N ASP A 621 3.97 -17.63 -9.96
CA ASP A 621 5.01 -18.38 -9.24
C ASP A 621 4.94 -19.88 -9.59
N ARG A 622 6.02 -20.63 -9.31
CA ARG A 622 6.07 -22.09 -9.49
C ARG A 622 6.39 -22.83 -8.21
N ILE A 623 5.71 -23.96 -8.01
CA ILE A 623 6.01 -24.94 -6.96
C ILE A 623 6.43 -26.24 -7.63
N LEU A 624 7.69 -26.60 -7.47
CA LEU A 624 8.25 -27.85 -7.97
C LEU A 624 8.43 -28.79 -6.79
N LEU A 625 7.52 -29.77 -6.66
CA LEU A 625 7.59 -30.74 -5.56
C LEU A 625 8.59 -31.83 -5.88
N ASN A 626 9.41 -32.17 -4.89
CA ASN A 626 10.38 -33.25 -4.99
C ASN A 626 9.73 -34.58 -4.61
N SER A 627 9.77 -35.56 -5.51
CA SER A 627 9.18 -36.88 -5.26
C SER A 627 10.01 -37.76 -4.31
N GLY A 628 11.20 -37.29 -3.89
CA GLY A 628 12.14 -38.00 -3.03
C GLY A 628 12.98 -39.07 -3.75
N ASP A 629 12.76 -39.28 -5.04
CA ASP A 629 13.55 -40.16 -5.91
C ASP A 629 14.49 -39.40 -6.85
N GLY A 630 14.61 -38.08 -6.65
CA GLY A 630 15.41 -37.17 -7.47
C GLY A 630 14.65 -36.55 -8.65
N THR A 631 13.35 -36.85 -8.81
CA THR A 631 12.50 -36.21 -9.82
C THR A 631 11.64 -35.09 -9.22
N PHE A 632 11.39 -34.06 -10.02
CA PHE A 632 10.54 -32.92 -9.66
C PHE A 632 9.27 -32.87 -10.51
N GLU A 633 8.15 -32.55 -9.88
CA GLU A 633 6.86 -32.32 -10.52
C GLU A 633 6.45 -30.85 -10.36
N ASP A 634 6.13 -30.18 -11.47
CA ASP A 634 5.49 -28.85 -11.42
C ASP A 634 4.01 -29.02 -11.04
N THR A 635 3.70 -28.73 -9.78
CA THR A 635 2.35 -28.88 -9.24
C THR A 635 1.57 -27.57 -9.20
N THR A 636 2.10 -26.50 -9.79
CA THR A 636 1.56 -25.12 -9.68
C THR A 636 0.05 -25.06 -9.89
N HIS A 637 -0.47 -25.69 -10.95
CA HIS A 637 -1.90 -25.66 -11.28
C HIS A 637 -2.79 -26.41 -10.27
N ASP A 638 -2.26 -27.45 -9.63
CA ASP A 638 -3.00 -28.28 -8.67
C ASP A 638 -2.83 -27.78 -7.22
N ALA A 639 -1.65 -27.23 -6.92
CA ALA A 639 -1.23 -26.77 -5.61
C ALA A 639 -1.88 -25.43 -5.23
N PHE A 640 -2.17 -24.55 -6.19
CA PHE A 640 -2.84 -23.28 -5.89
C PHE A 640 -4.37 -23.41 -6.02
N ALA A 641 -5.11 -22.79 -5.09
CA ALA A 641 -6.55 -22.64 -5.24
C ALA A 641 -6.92 -21.75 -6.45
N ILE A 642 -6.11 -20.71 -6.68
CA ILE A 642 -6.17 -19.79 -7.83
C ILE A 642 -4.73 -19.53 -8.23
N VAL A 643 -4.39 -19.71 -9.51
CA VAL A 643 -3.04 -19.44 -10.02
C VAL A 643 -2.71 -17.95 -9.82
N PRO A 644 -1.62 -17.62 -9.13
CA PRO A 644 -1.29 -16.23 -8.85
C PRO A 644 -0.93 -15.43 -10.11
N ASP A 645 -1.38 -14.18 -10.16
CA ASP A 645 -0.95 -13.18 -11.14
C ASP A 645 -0.24 -12.05 -10.38
N GLY A 646 0.94 -12.39 -9.84
CA GLY A 646 1.79 -11.47 -9.08
C GLY A 646 3.03 -11.09 -9.87
N LYS A 647 3.67 -10.01 -9.44
CA LYS A 647 4.93 -9.50 -9.99
C LYS A 647 6.03 -9.65 -8.96
N GLY A 648 6.35 -10.90 -8.63
CA GLY A 648 7.21 -11.24 -7.52
C GLY A 648 8.68 -10.87 -7.74
N LEU A 649 9.30 -10.36 -6.69
CA LEU A 649 10.70 -9.94 -6.67
C LEU A 649 11.49 -10.55 -5.53
N GLY A 650 10.89 -10.70 -4.34
CA GLY A 650 11.52 -11.35 -3.19
C GLY A 650 10.63 -12.45 -2.62
N VAL A 651 11.24 -13.47 -2.00
CA VAL A 651 10.53 -14.59 -1.38
C VAL A 651 11.11 -14.92 -0.01
N LEU A 652 10.24 -15.31 0.92
CA LEU A 652 10.62 -15.80 2.24
C LEU A 652 9.76 -17.02 2.60
N VAL A 653 10.41 -18.10 3.01
CA VAL A 653 9.77 -19.26 3.64
C VAL A 653 10.05 -19.24 5.13
N PHE A 654 8.99 -19.23 5.92
CA PHE A 654 9.02 -19.15 7.38
C PHE A 654 7.81 -19.89 7.98
N SER A 655 7.74 -19.99 9.30
CA SER A 655 6.56 -20.45 10.03
C SER A 655 6.06 -19.41 11.01
N ALA A 656 4.74 -19.26 11.09
CA ALA A 656 4.08 -18.29 11.93
C ALA A 656 3.77 -18.76 13.36
N ASP A 657 3.87 -20.06 13.63
CA ASP A 657 3.50 -20.66 14.91
C ASP A 657 4.38 -21.87 15.26
N ASP A 658 4.15 -22.46 16.44
CA ASP A 658 4.94 -23.61 16.92
C ASP A 658 4.67 -24.91 16.13
N SER A 659 3.73 -24.92 15.18
CA SER A 659 3.53 -26.08 14.32
C SER A 659 4.61 -26.24 13.27
N SER A 660 5.45 -25.22 13.07
CA SER A 660 6.54 -25.20 12.07
C SER A 660 6.05 -25.46 10.63
N ARG A 661 4.74 -25.26 10.36
CA ARG A 661 4.21 -25.35 8.99
C ARG A 661 4.77 -24.20 8.16
N PRO A 662 5.27 -24.47 6.95
CA PRO A 662 5.76 -23.44 6.05
C PRO A 662 4.63 -22.50 5.60
N MET A 663 4.97 -21.22 5.56
CA MET A 663 4.28 -20.15 4.86
C MET A 663 5.26 -19.51 3.89
N ILE A 664 4.75 -19.01 2.77
CA ILE A 664 5.58 -18.38 1.74
C ILE A 664 5.10 -16.95 1.57
N TYR A 665 5.93 -15.98 1.93
CA TYR A 665 5.67 -14.58 1.67
C TYR A 665 6.37 -14.14 0.40
N VAL A 666 5.66 -13.45 -0.50
CA VAL A 666 6.20 -12.94 -1.76
C VAL A 666 5.99 -11.43 -1.82
N ALA A 667 7.09 -10.70 -1.95
CA ALA A 667 7.08 -9.27 -2.20
C ALA A 667 6.84 -9.03 -3.70
N ASN A 668 5.70 -8.43 -4.02
CA ASN A 668 5.24 -8.15 -5.37
C ASN A 668 5.35 -6.67 -5.71
N ASP A 669 5.81 -6.39 -6.93
CA ASP A 669 5.97 -5.06 -7.48
C ASP A 669 4.66 -4.56 -8.10
N THR A 670 4.08 -3.48 -7.57
CA THR A 670 2.85 -2.83 -8.08
C THR A 670 1.57 -3.67 -8.03
N THR A 671 1.62 -4.92 -7.56
CA THR A 671 0.46 -5.77 -7.26
C THR A 671 0.45 -6.14 -5.78
N PRO A 672 -0.67 -6.61 -5.20
CA PRO A 672 -0.69 -7.03 -3.79
C PRO A 672 0.36 -8.12 -3.51
N ASN A 673 1.05 -8.03 -2.37
CA ASN A 673 1.96 -9.08 -1.88
C ASN A 673 1.18 -10.35 -1.58
N PHE A 674 1.85 -11.51 -1.69
CA PHE A 674 1.24 -12.81 -1.34
C PHE A 674 1.72 -13.33 0.01
N LEU A 675 0.85 -14.05 0.69
CA LEU A 675 1.18 -14.84 1.86
C LEU A 675 0.50 -16.21 1.71
N TRP A 676 1.21 -17.13 1.08
CA TRP A 676 0.72 -18.47 0.86
C TRP A 676 0.71 -19.24 2.16
N GLN A 677 -0.45 -19.78 2.49
CA GLN A 677 -0.68 -20.62 3.65
C GLN A 677 -1.50 -21.85 3.27
N ARG A 678 -1.43 -22.87 4.11
CA ARG A 678 -2.25 -24.09 4.00
C ARG A 678 -2.83 -24.47 5.35
N SER A 679 -3.99 -25.12 5.31
CA SER A 679 -4.51 -25.80 6.49
C SER A 679 -3.86 -27.17 6.65
N ALA A 680 -3.81 -27.71 7.88
CA ALA A 680 -3.21 -29.02 8.15
C ALA A 680 -3.84 -30.20 7.36
N ASN A 681 -5.07 -30.03 6.86
CA ASN A 681 -5.81 -31.05 6.11
C ASN A 681 -6.02 -30.68 4.63
N ASP A 682 -5.42 -29.59 4.15
CA ASP A 682 -5.57 -29.13 2.77
C ASP A 682 -4.22 -29.21 2.05
N SER A 683 -4.23 -29.77 0.85
CA SER A 683 -3.06 -29.80 -0.03
C SER A 683 -2.91 -28.50 -0.82
N LYS A 684 -3.95 -27.64 -0.84
CA LYS A 684 -3.95 -26.40 -1.60
C LYS A 684 -3.44 -25.22 -0.79
N TRP A 685 -2.62 -24.42 -1.44
CA TRP A 685 -2.20 -23.11 -1.00
C TRP A 685 -3.30 -22.08 -1.25
N THR A 686 -3.53 -21.24 -0.25
CA THR A 686 -4.42 -20.09 -0.31
C THR A 686 -3.63 -18.82 0.02
N ASP A 687 -3.90 -17.74 -0.71
CA ASP A 687 -3.33 -16.44 -0.37
C ASP A 687 -4.07 -15.85 0.83
N GLY A 688 -3.32 -15.59 1.90
CA GLY A 688 -3.80 -14.99 3.13
C GLY A 688 -3.40 -13.52 3.32
N ALA A 689 -2.67 -12.89 2.39
CA ALA A 689 -1.99 -11.61 2.66
C ALA A 689 -2.92 -10.46 3.07
N PHE A 690 -4.10 -10.35 2.45
CA PHE A 690 -5.08 -9.31 2.82
C PHE A 690 -5.62 -9.50 4.23
N ALA A 691 -5.87 -10.75 4.63
CA ALA A 691 -6.35 -11.08 5.96
C ALA A 691 -5.23 -10.97 7.01
N ALA A 692 -4.00 -11.35 6.63
CA ALA A 692 -2.82 -11.24 7.46
C ALA A 692 -2.34 -9.80 7.66
N GLY A 693 -2.74 -8.86 6.80
CA GLY A 693 -2.38 -7.44 6.91
C GLY A 693 -1.08 -7.06 6.19
N THR A 694 -0.61 -7.86 5.24
CA THR A 694 0.70 -7.71 4.56
C THR A 694 0.60 -7.55 3.04
N ALA A 695 -0.61 -7.54 2.47
CA ALA A 695 -0.85 -7.46 1.02
C ALA A 695 -0.60 -6.07 0.42
N VAL A 696 -0.95 -5.01 1.14
CA VAL A 696 -1.04 -3.64 0.63
C VAL A 696 -0.68 -2.64 1.74
N SER A 697 -0.41 -1.40 1.36
CA SER A 697 -0.23 -0.27 2.30
C SER A 697 -1.45 -0.05 3.20
N ILE A 698 -1.28 0.76 4.26
CA ILE A 698 -2.37 1.17 5.15
C ILE A 698 -3.54 1.88 4.43
N GLN A 699 -3.33 2.41 3.22
CA GLN A 699 -4.38 3.01 2.37
C GLN A 699 -5.01 2.00 1.37
N GLY A 700 -4.68 0.71 1.48
CA GLY A 700 -5.19 -0.35 0.60
C GLY A 700 -4.64 -0.30 -0.83
N LYS A 701 -3.46 0.29 -1.03
CA LYS A 701 -2.77 0.37 -2.34
C LYS A 701 -1.60 -0.60 -2.39
N SER A 702 -1.45 -1.27 -3.52
CA SER A 702 -0.24 -2.03 -3.85
C SER A 702 0.96 -1.09 -3.97
N GLU A 703 2.10 -1.56 -3.48
CA GLU A 703 3.39 -0.83 -3.43
C GLU A 703 4.39 -1.55 -4.34
N GLY A 704 5.49 -0.89 -4.71
CA GLY A 704 6.61 -1.51 -5.41
C GLY A 704 7.47 -2.34 -4.47
N SER A 705 6.95 -3.46 -3.98
CA SER A 705 7.60 -4.26 -2.93
C SER A 705 8.75 -5.11 -3.50
N MET A 706 9.91 -5.11 -2.82
CA MET A 706 11.13 -5.76 -3.30
C MET A 706 11.75 -6.73 -2.29
N GLY A 707 12.54 -6.22 -1.34
CA GLY A 707 13.25 -7.05 -0.37
C GLY A 707 12.46 -7.29 0.90
N ILE A 708 12.79 -8.39 1.58
CA ILE A 708 12.11 -8.87 2.78
C ILE A 708 13.18 -9.12 3.85
N ALA A 709 13.02 -8.52 5.03
CA ALA A 709 13.74 -8.95 6.22
C ALA A 709 12.76 -9.54 7.23
N PHE A 710 13.20 -10.57 7.96
CA PHE A 710 12.41 -11.28 8.95
C PHE A 710 13.21 -11.45 10.23
N GLY A 711 12.64 -11.05 11.37
CA GLY A 711 13.33 -10.98 12.65
C GLY A 711 12.39 -10.59 13.78
N ASP A 712 12.90 -10.40 14.99
CA ASP A 712 12.11 -9.93 16.16
C ASP A 712 12.62 -8.53 16.54
N ALA A 713 12.18 -7.52 15.79
CA ALA A 713 12.81 -6.21 15.77
C ALA A 713 12.50 -5.37 17.02
N ASP A 714 11.37 -5.65 17.68
CA ASP A 714 10.96 -5.00 18.92
C ASP A 714 11.15 -5.88 20.17
N ALA A 715 11.73 -7.07 20.00
CA ALA A 715 12.03 -8.05 21.04
C ALA A 715 10.79 -8.46 21.85
N ASP A 716 9.62 -8.53 21.21
CA ASP A 716 8.36 -8.94 21.84
C ASP A 716 8.08 -10.45 21.74
N GLY A 717 9.01 -11.18 21.13
CA GLY A 717 8.96 -12.62 20.95
C GLY A 717 8.09 -13.06 19.79
N ARG A 718 7.68 -12.15 18.91
CA ARG A 718 7.00 -12.47 17.66
C ARG A 718 7.86 -11.99 16.50
N SER A 719 7.72 -12.67 15.37
CA SER A 719 8.47 -12.30 14.18
C SER A 719 7.76 -11.17 13.45
N ASP A 720 8.52 -10.15 13.11
CA ASP A 720 8.18 -9.00 12.29
C ASP A 720 8.71 -9.20 10.87
N LEU A 721 8.08 -8.48 9.93
CA LEU A 721 8.52 -8.39 8.55
C LEU A 721 8.82 -6.93 8.20
N VAL A 722 9.96 -6.71 7.56
CA VAL A 722 10.24 -5.46 6.85
C VAL A 722 10.18 -5.74 5.36
N VAL A 723 9.46 -4.89 4.63
CA VAL A 723 9.38 -4.97 3.17
C VAL A 723 9.82 -3.64 2.58
N THR A 724 10.81 -3.67 1.69
CA THR A 724 11.34 -2.46 1.05
C THR A 724 10.49 -2.10 -0.16
N ASN A 725 10.29 -0.80 -0.38
CA ASN A 725 9.35 -0.28 -1.36
C ASN A 725 9.98 0.74 -2.32
N PHE A 726 9.18 1.22 -3.27
CA PHE A 726 9.58 2.24 -4.24
C PHE A 726 9.77 3.62 -3.58
N LEU A 727 10.49 4.50 -4.28
CA LEU A 727 10.73 5.87 -3.84
C LEU A 727 9.41 6.59 -3.50
N TYR A 728 9.36 7.22 -2.32
CA TYR A 728 8.23 7.93 -1.70
C TYR A 728 7.09 7.08 -1.16
N GLU A 729 7.09 5.77 -1.35
CA GLU A 729 6.14 4.88 -0.69
C GLU A 729 6.53 4.64 0.78
N GLY A 730 7.84 4.65 1.06
CA GLY A 730 8.40 4.28 2.37
C GLY A 730 8.33 2.77 2.58
N SER A 731 9.33 2.20 3.23
CA SER A 731 9.37 0.76 3.49
C SER A 731 8.35 0.37 4.56
N ALA A 732 7.73 -0.80 4.40
CA ALA A 732 6.77 -1.34 5.35
C ALA A 732 7.47 -1.95 6.57
N PHE A 733 6.88 -1.76 7.75
CA PHE A 733 7.24 -2.48 8.98
C PHE A 733 5.99 -3.20 9.49
N TYR A 734 5.85 -4.46 9.12
CA TYR A 734 4.75 -5.33 9.51
C TYR A 734 5.08 -6.01 10.83
N ARG A 735 4.57 -5.45 11.93
CA ARG A 735 4.76 -6.04 13.25
C ARG A 735 3.94 -7.30 13.43
N GLY A 736 4.53 -8.37 13.95
CA GLY A 736 3.87 -9.62 14.24
C GLY A 736 2.83 -9.48 15.37
N MET A 737 1.59 -9.89 15.09
CA MET A 737 0.51 -9.99 16.08
C MET A 737 0.30 -11.43 16.58
N GLY A 738 0.99 -12.39 15.97
CA GLY A 738 0.93 -13.82 16.25
C GLY A 738 0.03 -14.57 15.28
N ASN A 739 0.24 -15.89 15.15
CA ASN A 739 -0.50 -16.78 14.25
C ASN A 739 -0.56 -16.29 12.79
N GLY A 740 0.50 -15.62 12.32
CA GLY A 740 0.62 -15.15 10.94
C GLY A 740 -0.19 -13.89 10.64
N SER A 741 -0.72 -13.21 11.67
CA SER A 741 -1.30 -11.88 11.54
C SER A 741 -0.24 -10.81 11.82
N PHE A 742 -0.28 -9.73 11.06
CA PHE A 742 0.63 -8.60 11.15
C PHE A 742 -0.14 -7.28 11.11
N LEU A 743 0.52 -6.21 11.55
CA LEU A 743 0.05 -4.84 11.44
C LEU A 743 1.15 -3.95 10.89
N ASP A 744 0.86 -3.17 9.84
CA ASP A 744 1.81 -2.16 9.36
C ASP A 744 1.94 -1.02 10.38
N GLN A 745 3.08 -0.98 11.06
CA GLN A 745 3.44 0.00 12.08
C GLN A 745 4.59 0.91 11.63
N ARG A 746 4.83 1.06 10.32
CA ARG A 746 5.91 1.93 9.81
C ARG A 746 5.85 3.37 10.33
N ASN A 747 4.65 3.89 10.58
CA ASN A 747 4.46 5.24 11.14
C ASN A 747 4.76 5.30 12.65
N GLU A 748 4.31 4.31 13.43
CA GLU A 748 4.55 4.28 14.88
C GLU A 748 6.05 4.10 15.17
N PHE A 749 6.74 3.29 14.36
CA PHE A 749 8.19 3.07 14.43
C PHE A 749 9.02 4.15 13.70
N ARG A 750 8.38 5.20 13.18
CA ARG A 750 8.99 6.31 12.40
C ARG A 750 9.82 5.86 11.19
N PHE A 751 9.55 4.67 10.69
CA PHE A 751 10.23 4.08 9.55
C PHE A 751 9.83 4.74 8.23
N GLN A 752 8.58 5.24 8.11
CA GLN A 752 8.12 6.00 6.94
C GLN A 752 9.02 7.22 6.67
N GLU A 753 9.23 8.06 7.69
CA GLU A 753 10.07 9.27 7.56
C GLU A 753 11.52 8.92 7.21
N ALA A 754 12.02 7.82 7.76
CA ALA A 754 13.42 7.43 7.60
C ALA A 754 13.73 6.70 6.27
N SER A 755 12.71 6.21 5.56
CA SER A 755 12.87 5.39 4.35
C SER A 755 12.17 5.92 3.09
N ALA A 756 11.30 6.94 3.18
CA ALA A 756 10.53 7.42 2.03
C ALA A 756 11.40 8.07 0.93
N ASP A 757 12.55 8.65 1.26
CA ASP A 757 13.41 9.36 0.30
C ASP A 757 14.42 8.45 -0.43
N VAL A 758 14.31 7.13 -0.23
CA VAL A 758 15.14 6.12 -0.91
C VAL A 758 14.26 5.05 -1.54
N LEU A 759 14.84 4.31 -2.49
CA LEU A 759 14.25 3.12 -3.10
C LEU A 759 15.05 1.92 -2.60
N GLY A 760 14.38 1.02 -1.87
CA GLY A 760 15.03 -0.10 -1.19
C GLY A 760 14.91 -1.42 -1.96
N PHE A 761 15.94 -2.26 -1.84
CA PHE A 761 16.03 -3.61 -2.39
C PHE A 761 16.29 -4.60 -1.24
N GLY A 762 17.40 -5.34 -1.25
CA GLY A 762 17.71 -6.35 -0.23
C GLY A 762 17.75 -5.77 1.18
N ALA A 763 17.19 -6.50 2.13
CA ALA A 763 17.13 -6.13 3.53
C ALA A 763 17.41 -7.35 4.41
N GLN A 764 18.10 -7.17 5.55
CA GLN A 764 18.42 -8.24 6.49
C GLN A 764 18.38 -7.72 7.92
N PHE A 765 17.83 -8.53 8.84
CA PHE A 765 18.04 -8.35 10.27
C PHE A 765 19.34 -9.03 10.69
N LEU A 766 20.13 -8.37 11.54
CA LEU A 766 21.37 -8.89 12.12
C LEU A 766 21.67 -8.19 13.45
N ASP A 767 22.13 -8.93 14.44
CA ASP A 767 22.57 -8.39 15.73
C ASP A 767 24.03 -7.93 15.63
N ALA A 768 24.25 -6.69 15.17
CA ALA A 768 25.57 -6.25 14.73
C ALA A 768 26.48 -5.85 15.90
N ASP A 769 25.92 -5.47 17.05
CA ASP A 769 26.67 -5.17 18.27
C ASP A 769 26.65 -6.29 19.32
N LEU A 770 25.94 -7.39 19.06
CA LEU A 770 25.81 -8.57 19.91
C LEU A 770 25.05 -8.31 21.22
N ASP A 771 24.23 -7.26 21.28
CA ASP A 771 23.44 -6.92 22.46
C ASP A 771 22.15 -7.76 22.62
N GLY A 772 21.80 -8.55 21.60
CA GLY A 772 20.61 -9.40 21.54
C GLY A 772 19.45 -8.79 20.76
N ARG A 773 19.56 -7.53 20.31
CA ARG A 773 18.61 -6.88 19.42
C ARG A 773 19.17 -6.83 18.01
N GLU A 774 18.29 -7.00 17.03
CA GLU A 774 18.69 -6.99 15.63
C GLU A 774 18.63 -5.56 15.07
N GLU A 775 19.73 -5.12 14.47
CA GLU A 775 19.73 -4.03 13.50
C GLU A 775 19.12 -4.50 12.18
N LEU A 776 18.54 -3.55 11.44
CA LEU A 776 18.01 -3.75 10.10
C LEU A 776 18.94 -3.09 9.08
N PHE A 777 19.51 -3.87 8.18
CA PHE A 777 20.18 -3.37 6.99
C PHE A 777 19.18 -3.22 5.83
N VAL A 778 19.29 -2.14 5.06
CA VAL A 778 18.56 -1.92 3.81
C VAL A 778 19.53 -1.42 2.73
N GLY A 779 19.64 -2.17 1.64
CA GLY A 779 20.35 -1.77 0.43
C GLY A 779 19.48 -0.89 -0.47
N ASN A 780 19.99 0.26 -0.90
CA ASN A 780 19.22 1.24 -1.67
C ASN A 780 19.83 1.54 -3.06
N GLY A 781 18.99 2.00 -3.99
CA GLY A 781 19.43 2.55 -5.28
C GLY A 781 18.37 2.48 -6.37
N HIS A 782 18.16 3.58 -7.10
CA HIS A 782 17.06 3.74 -8.05
C HIS A 782 17.19 2.81 -9.28
N ILE A 783 16.05 2.49 -9.90
CA ILE A 783 15.94 1.73 -11.15
C ILE A 783 16.05 2.57 -12.43
N ASP A 784 16.28 3.88 -12.32
CA ASP A 784 16.36 4.78 -13.48
C ASP A 784 17.13 6.04 -13.08
N ASP A 785 17.84 6.64 -14.02
CA ASP A 785 18.56 7.89 -13.80
C ASP A 785 17.64 9.09 -14.02
N LEU A 786 17.00 9.51 -12.92
CA LEU A 786 16.05 10.62 -12.85
C LEU A 786 16.65 11.87 -12.19
N ARG A 787 17.97 12.03 -12.19
CA ARG A 787 18.65 13.21 -11.62
C ARG A 787 18.22 14.52 -12.24
N ASP A 788 17.83 14.51 -13.52
CA ASP A 788 17.30 15.70 -14.19
C ASP A 788 15.88 16.11 -13.75
N GLN A 789 15.22 15.25 -12.96
CA GLN A 789 13.96 15.52 -12.27
C GLN A 789 14.16 15.77 -10.77
N GLY A 790 15.41 15.89 -10.30
CA GLY A 790 15.74 16.10 -8.89
C GLY A 790 15.65 14.86 -8.02
N LYS A 791 15.55 13.66 -8.60
CA LYS A 791 15.52 12.39 -7.86
C LYS A 791 16.91 11.76 -7.79
N PRO A 792 17.29 11.15 -6.65
CA PRO A 792 18.58 10.45 -6.53
C PRO A 792 18.58 9.19 -7.42
N TRP A 793 19.75 8.86 -7.98
CA TRP A 793 19.94 7.65 -8.78
C TRP A 793 20.67 6.59 -7.97
N LYS A 794 21.94 6.84 -7.64
CA LYS A 794 22.63 6.11 -6.57
C LYS A 794 22.13 6.63 -5.23
N MET A 795 21.97 5.76 -4.25
CA MET A 795 21.42 6.11 -2.94
C MET A 795 22.24 5.47 -1.83
N ARG A 796 22.25 6.08 -0.66
CA ARG A 796 22.93 5.50 0.52
C ARG A 796 22.14 4.31 1.04
N SER A 797 22.82 3.18 1.23
CA SER A 797 22.28 2.08 2.03
C SER A 797 22.22 2.49 3.50
N GLN A 798 21.30 1.90 4.25
CA GLN A 798 20.98 2.33 5.62
C GLN A 798 21.10 1.15 6.58
N LEU A 799 21.64 1.41 7.77
CA LEU A 799 21.54 0.51 8.91
C LEU A 799 20.65 1.18 9.94
N PHE A 800 19.61 0.50 10.39
CA PHE A 800 18.67 0.98 11.40
C PHE A 800 18.87 0.22 12.70
N ARG A 801 18.70 0.93 13.81
CA ARG A 801 18.60 0.33 15.15
C ARG A 801 17.26 0.66 15.77
N THR A 802 16.71 -0.25 16.56
CA THR A 802 15.50 0.00 17.34
C THR A 802 15.85 0.76 18.62
N VAL A 803 15.36 1.99 18.76
CA VAL A 803 15.53 2.84 19.95
C VAL A 803 14.16 3.37 20.37
N GLU A 804 13.74 3.10 21.61
CA GLU A 804 12.45 3.57 22.15
C GLU A 804 11.25 3.25 21.22
N ALA A 805 11.22 2.04 20.65
CA ALA A 805 10.23 1.60 19.66
C ALA A 805 10.21 2.42 18.36
N SER A 806 11.36 2.97 17.96
CA SER A 806 11.57 3.67 16.69
C SER A 806 12.75 3.05 15.93
N LEU A 807 12.59 2.79 14.64
CA LEU A 807 13.69 2.42 13.74
C LEU A 807 14.46 3.68 13.36
N THR A 808 15.63 3.87 13.95
CA THR A 808 16.47 5.05 13.75
C THR A 808 17.68 4.70 12.90
N VAL A 809 17.94 5.47 11.84
CA VAL A 809 19.13 5.29 11.00
C VAL A 809 20.39 5.56 11.82
N CYS A 810 21.30 4.59 11.86
CA CYS A 810 22.63 4.75 12.42
C CYS A 810 23.42 5.80 11.61
N PRO A 811 24.10 6.75 12.25
CA PRO A 811 24.90 7.75 11.53
C PRO A 811 25.98 7.08 10.67
N ALA A 812 25.93 7.30 9.34
CA ALA A 812 26.85 6.67 8.40
C ALA A 812 28.35 6.87 8.76
N ALA A 813 28.70 8.04 9.29
CA ALA A 813 30.06 8.35 9.72
C ALA A 813 30.58 7.49 10.88
N GLU A 814 29.67 6.87 11.63
CA GLU A 814 29.99 5.95 12.72
C GLU A 814 29.89 4.49 12.26
N THR A 815 28.93 4.20 11.39
CA THR A 815 28.72 2.85 10.82
C THR A 815 29.82 2.45 9.86
N GLY A 816 30.39 3.36 9.07
CA GLY A 816 31.51 3.08 8.18
C GLY A 816 31.45 3.87 6.87
N LEU A 817 32.61 4.12 6.25
CA LEU A 817 32.74 4.96 5.05
C LEU A 817 31.89 4.49 3.86
N TRP A 818 31.61 3.20 3.76
CA TRP A 818 30.75 2.65 2.71
C TRP A 818 29.31 3.18 2.82
N PHE A 819 28.77 3.30 4.03
CA PHE A 819 27.42 3.85 4.26
C PHE A 819 27.32 5.36 3.98
N GLU A 820 28.44 6.08 3.92
CA GLU A 820 28.45 7.50 3.50
C GLU A 820 28.31 7.67 1.99
N SER A 821 28.63 6.61 1.24
CA SER A 821 28.66 6.60 -0.23
C SER A 821 27.32 6.16 -0.82
N GLU A 822 27.04 6.59 -2.04
CA GLU A 822 25.81 6.27 -2.76
C GLU A 822 26.06 5.11 -3.73
N HIS A 823 25.19 4.11 -3.71
CA HIS A 823 25.33 2.86 -4.44
C HIS A 823 24.07 2.48 -5.21
N LEU A 824 24.16 1.42 -6.01
CA LEU A 824 23.01 0.70 -6.58
C LEU A 824 22.97 -0.71 -5.98
N SER A 825 22.66 -0.80 -4.69
CA SER A 825 22.58 -2.07 -3.97
C SER A 825 21.34 -2.87 -4.39
N ARG A 826 21.47 -4.19 -4.43
CA ARG A 826 20.43 -5.16 -4.79
C ARG A 826 20.30 -6.23 -3.71
N ALA A 827 20.70 -7.46 -3.98
CA ALA A 827 20.69 -8.56 -3.01
C ALA A 827 21.61 -8.26 -1.81
N ALA A 828 21.24 -8.79 -0.64
CA ALA A 828 22.06 -8.70 0.57
C ALA A 828 21.90 -9.98 1.40
N ILE A 829 23.02 -10.58 1.79
CA ILE A 829 23.05 -11.76 2.67
C ILE A 829 23.78 -11.46 3.97
N ARG A 830 23.35 -12.15 5.04
CA ARG A 830 24.07 -12.25 6.30
C ARG A 830 24.92 -13.52 6.33
N CYS A 831 26.16 -13.40 6.80
CA CYS A 831 27.09 -14.52 7.05
C CYS A 831 28.12 -14.10 8.10
N ASP A 832 28.83 -15.04 8.71
CA ASP A 832 30.01 -14.77 9.54
C ASP A 832 31.23 -15.37 8.83
N TRP A 833 31.78 -14.62 7.87
CA TRP A 833 32.67 -15.17 6.84
C TRP A 833 34.03 -15.57 7.40
N ASN A 834 34.49 -14.88 8.44
CA ASN A 834 35.76 -15.13 9.10
C ASN A 834 35.59 -15.95 10.40
N ARG A 835 34.36 -16.36 10.72
CA ARG A 835 33.97 -17.11 11.92
C ARG A 835 34.36 -16.42 13.22
N ASP A 836 34.39 -15.09 13.24
CA ASP A 836 34.74 -14.32 14.44
C ASP A 836 33.54 -14.10 15.39
N GLY A 837 32.35 -14.50 14.95
CA GLY A 837 31.11 -14.42 15.72
C GLY A 837 30.41 -13.08 15.67
N ARG A 838 30.84 -12.18 14.78
CA ARG A 838 30.08 -10.98 14.41
C ARG A 838 29.42 -11.20 13.06
N PRO A 839 28.14 -10.86 12.89
CA PRO A 839 27.48 -11.00 11.60
C PRO A 839 28.00 -9.95 10.61
N ASP A 840 28.44 -10.41 9.46
CA ASP A 840 28.88 -9.63 8.30
C ASP A 840 27.77 -9.55 7.24
N LEU A 841 27.96 -8.67 6.26
CA LEU A 841 27.06 -8.52 5.11
C LEU A 841 27.82 -8.65 3.79
N ILE A 842 27.24 -9.35 2.83
CA ILE A 842 27.68 -9.31 1.43
C ILE A 842 26.55 -8.74 0.59
N VAL A 843 26.84 -7.68 -0.16
CA VAL A 843 25.85 -6.89 -0.87
C VAL A 843 26.14 -6.94 -2.38
N GLY A 844 25.20 -7.54 -3.12
CA GLY A 844 25.20 -7.51 -4.57
C GLY A 844 24.91 -6.10 -5.08
N GLN A 845 25.64 -5.67 -6.10
CA GLN A 845 25.50 -4.32 -6.68
C GLN A 845 25.43 -4.41 -8.20
N ILE A 846 24.84 -3.40 -8.83
CA ILE A 846 24.90 -3.21 -10.29
C ILE A 846 25.79 -2.02 -10.63
N LEU A 847 26.53 -2.12 -11.75
CA LEU A 847 27.48 -1.11 -12.23
C LEU A 847 28.62 -0.80 -11.24
N GLU A 848 28.80 -1.65 -10.23
CA GLU A 848 29.82 -1.60 -9.18
C GLU A 848 30.13 -3.04 -8.72
N PRO A 849 31.33 -3.31 -8.19
CA PRO A 849 31.65 -4.61 -7.62
C PRO A 849 30.78 -4.99 -6.42
N THR A 850 30.57 -6.27 -6.17
CA THR A 850 29.97 -6.78 -4.91
C THR A 850 30.73 -6.24 -3.70
N ALA A 851 30.01 -5.70 -2.73
CA ALA A 851 30.60 -5.21 -1.49
C ALA A 851 30.60 -6.29 -0.42
N MET A 852 31.69 -6.33 0.35
CA MET A 852 31.84 -7.23 1.50
C MET A 852 32.05 -6.39 2.74
N LEU A 853 31.00 -6.24 3.54
CA LEU A 853 30.97 -5.40 4.73
C LEU A 853 31.27 -6.25 5.95
N THR A 854 32.52 -6.25 6.38
CA THR A 854 32.98 -6.98 7.56
C THR A 854 32.68 -6.19 8.82
N ASN A 855 32.04 -6.84 9.79
CA ASN A 855 31.69 -6.24 11.06
C ASN A 855 32.91 -6.16 11.98
N VAL A 856 33.32 -4.93 12.26
CA VAL A 856 34.48 -4.59 13.10
C VAL A 856 34.05 -3.86 14.37
N THR A 857 32.79 -4.04 14.79
CA THR A 857 32.23 -3.41 15.98
C THR A 857 33.08 -3.77 17.20
N PRO A 858 33.67 -2.77 17.90
CA PRO A 858 34.42 -3.03 19.12
C PRO A 858 33.45 -3.46 20.22
N THR A 859 33.48 -4.74 20.58
CA THR A 859 32.58 -5.31 21.59
C THR A 859 33.28 -6.26 22.56
N SER A 860 32.81 -6.28 23.80
CA SER A 860 33.13 -7.32 24.79
C SER A 860 31.95 -8.27 25.06
N LEU A 861 30.87 -8.15 24.28
CA LEU A 861 29.68 -8.98 24.40
C LEU A 861 29.91 -10.35 23.75
N HIS A 862 29.05 -11.28 24.13
CA HIS A 862 29.17 -12.69 23.82
C HIS A 862 28.21 -13.10 22.71
N TRP A 863 28.50 -14.21 22.05
CA TRP A 863 27.66 -14.74 20.97
C TRP A 863 27.54 -16.26 21.02
N LEU A 864 26.56 -16.80 20.29
CA LEU A 864 26.40 -18.22 20.00
C LEU A 864 25.92 -18.39 18.57
N ALA A 865 26.61 -19.22 17.78
CA ALA A 865 26.16 -19.56 16.44
C ALA A 865 25.65 -21.01 16.41
N VAL A 866 24.46 -21.21 15.87
CA VAL A 866 23.74 -22.49 15.93
C VAL A 866 23.44 -22.98 14.52
N THR A 867 24.01 -24.13 14.16
CA THR A 867 23.64 -24.88 12.94
C THR A 867 22.76 -26.06 13.32
N LEU A 868 21.65 -26.24 12.60
CA LEU A 868 20.70 -27.33 12.83
C LEU A 868 20.82 -28.39 11.73
N THR A 869 20.61 -29.65 12.09
CA THR A 869 20.36 -30.71 11.12
C THR A 869 19.22 -31.59 11.57
N ALA A 870 18.11 -31.57 10.82
CA ALA A 870 16.97 -32.43 11.11
C ALA A 870 17.26 -33.89 10.72
N ARG A 871 16.46 -34.81 11.29
CA ARG A 871 16.53 -36.25 10.94
C ARG A 871 15.20 -36.82 10.49
N THR A 872 14.10 -36.20 10.93
CA THR A 872 12.73 -36.64 10.63
C THR A 872 12.11 -35.78 9.54
N SER A 873 12.48 -34.51 9.49
CA SER A 873 12.11 -33.53 8.45
C SER A 873 13.32 -33.25 7.56
N GLU A 874 13.17 -32.35 6.60
CA GLU A 874 14.27 -31.95 5.72
C GLU A 874 15.48 -31.44 6.51
N ARG A 875 16.68 -31.84 6.08
CA ARG A 875 17.95 -31.70 6.82
C ARG A 875 18.33 -30.28 7.22
N ASP A 876 18.04 -29.25 6.43
CA ASP A 876 18.39 -27.86 6.76
C ASP A 876 17.51 -27.29 7.89
N ALA A 877 16.43 -28.01 8.25
CA ALA A 877 15.53 -27.70 9.34
C ALA A 877 14.89 -26.30 9.22
N VAL A 878 14.61 -25.86 8.00
CA VAL A 878 13.82 -24.66 7.68
C VAL A 878 12.50 -24.69 8.45
N CYS A 879 12.06 -23.52 8.92
CA CYS A 879 10.94 -23.33 9.85
C CYS A 879 11.23 -23.75 11.32
N SER A 880 12.43 -24.21 11.68
CA SER A 880 12.79 -24.43 13.08
C SER A 880 12.83 -23.12 13.86
N ARG A 881 12.17 -23.07 15.02
CA ARG A 881 12.24 -21.93 15.95
C ARG A 881 13.25 -22.22 17.07
N ILE A 882 14.17 -21.28 17.28
CA ILE A 882 15.17 -21.30 18.34
C ILE A 882 14.81 -20.23 19.36
N SER A 883 14.47 -20.63 20.57
CA SER A 883 14.26 -19.74 21.71
C SER A 883 15.52 -19.76 22.57
N ILE A 884 16.10 -18.60 22.83
CA ILE A 884 17.35 -18.43 23.58
C ILE A 884 17.03 -17.66 24.86
N GLU A 885 17.29 -18.29 26.00
CA GLU A 885 17.09 -17.73 27.33
C GLU A 885 18.46 -17.49 27.97
N THR A 886 18.70 -16.25 28.38
CA THR A 886 19.82 -15.84 29.24
C THR A 886 19.27 -15.32 30.57
N ASP A 887 20.14 -14.90 31.48
CA ASP A 887 19.73 -14.21 32.71
C ASP A 887 19.16 -12.80 32.45
N ALA A 888 19.54 -12.18 31.34
CA ALA A 888 19.13 -10.83 30.96
C ALA A 888 17.90 -10.77 30.05
N GLN A 889 17.77 -11.72 29.11
CA GLN A 889 16.79 -11.64 28.02
C GLN A 889 16.37 -12.99 27.45
N VAL A 890 15.22 -12.99 26.79
CA VAL A 890 14.72 -14.09 25.95
C VAL A 890 14.64 -13.59 24.53
N GLN A 891 15.24 -14.32 23.60
CA GLN A 891 15.24 -14.01 22.17
C GLN A 891 14.65 -15.17 21.38
N HIS A 892 14.10 -14.87 20.22
CA HIS A 892 13.63 -15.88 19.28
C HIS A 892 14.27 -15.66 17.91
N ARG A 893 14.70 -16.76 17.30
CA ARG A 893 15.20 -16.80 15.92
C ARG A 893 14.56 -17.97 15.19
N GLN A 894 14.58 -17.92 13.87
CA GLN A 894 14.06 -18.99 13.02
C GLN A 894 15.04 -19.29 11.88
N VAL A 895 15.11 -20.55 11.47
CA VAL A 895 15.77 -20.93 10.22
C VAL A 895 14.78 -20.68 9.07
N THR A 896 15.19 -19.84 8.11
CA THR A 896 14.39 -19.41 6.96
C THR A 896 14.96 -19.94 5.64
N ALA A 897 14.20 -19.79 4.56
CA ALA A 897 14.69 -19.96 3.19
C ALA A 897 14.15 -18.85 2.28
N GLY A 898 14.78 -18.64 1.12
CA GLY A 898 14.44 -17.56 0.17
C GLY A 898 14.93 -16.17 0.58
N ASP A 899 15.07 -15.92 1.89
CA ASP A 899 15.77 -14.81 2.56
C ASP A 899 15.60 -13.38 2.00
N GLY A 900 14.61 -13.14 1.14
CA GLY A 900 14.29 -11.83 0.56
C GLY A 900 14.61 -11.71 -0.93
N TYR A 901 15.27 -10.61 -1.32
CA TYR A 901 15.49 -10.23 -2.71
C TYR A 901 16.70 -10.98 -3.29
N GLN A 902 16.44 -12.00 -4.11
CA GLN A 902 17.44 -12.72 -4.90
C GLN A 902 18.57 -13.37 -4.08
N CYS A 903 18.32 -13.80 -2.85
CA CYS A 903 19.41 -14.15 -1.94
C CYS A 903 19.16 -15.38 -1.07
N SER A 904 20.24 -15.99 -0.59
CA SER A 904 20.20 -17.07 0.40
C SER A 904 21.28 -16.86 1.46
N CYS A 905 20.87 -16.69 2.72
CA CYS A 905 21.78 -16.42 3.82
C CYS A 905 22.45 -17.70 4.34
N GLU A 906 23.51 -17.54 5.16
CA GLU A 906 24.14 -18.67 5.87
C GLU A 906 23.08 -19.35 6.75
N LYS A 907 22.96 -20.69 6.69
CA LYS A 907 21.98 -21.44 7.50
C LYS A 907 22.32 -21.44 9.00
N THR A 908 23.53 -21.07 9.36
CA THR A 908 23.94 -20.87 10.75
C THR A 908 23.29 -19.62 11.33
N VAL A 909 22.51 -19.80 12.40
CA VAL A 909 21.86 -18.70 13.12
C VAL A 909 22.81 -18.14 14.16
N LEU A 910 23.31 -16.92 13.94
CA LEU A 910 24.16 -16.19 14.88
C LEU A 910 23.31 -15.35 15.83
N ILE A 911 23.57 -15.47 17.13
CA ILE A 911 22.79 -14.84 18.21
C ILE A 911 23.75 -14.09 19.14
N GLY A 912 23.53 -12.78 19.34
CA GLY A 912 24.19 -12.02 20.40
C GLY A 912 23.59 -12.37 21.76
N LEU A 913 24.45 -12.61 22.75
CA LEU A 913 24.07 -13.00 24.10
C LEU A 913 24.25 -11.84 25.09
N GLY A 914 24.68 -10.67 24.63
CA GLY A 914 25.05 -9.56 25.49
C GLY A 914 26.15 -9.96 26.46
N GLY A 915 26.03 -9.57 27.74
CA GLY A 915 26.99 -9.91 28.78
C GLY A 915 26.82 -11.30 29.40
N ALA A 916 25.91 -12.14 28.90
CA ALA A 916 25.64 -13.44 29.50
C ALA A 916 26.78 -14.42 29.23
N GLU A 917 27.21 -15.16 30.26
CA GLU A 917 28.28 -16.17 30.15
C GLU A 917 27.76 -17.57 29.83
N MET A 918 26.44 -17.77 29.83
CA MET A 918 25.77 -19.02 29.49
C MET A 918 24.41 -18.74 28.86
N ALA A 919 23.98 -19.63 27.98
CA ALA A 919 22.65 -19.60 27.40
C ALA A 919 21.94 -20.95 27.56
N ARG A 920 20.61 -20.89 27.62
CA ARG A 920 19.74 -22.04 27.43
C ARG A 920 19.05 -21.87 26.09
N ILE A 921 19.06 -22.90 25.25
CA ILE A 921 18.30 -22.89 23.99
C ILE A 921 17.21 -23.95 24.02
N THR A 922 16.08 -23.62 23.42
CA THR A 922 14.97 -24.52 23.14
C THR A 922 14.67 -24.47 21.65
N ILE A 923 14.76 -25.62 20.97
CA ILE A 923 14.53 -25.77 19.55
C ILE A 923 13.20 -26.50 19.34
N HIS A 924 12.30 -25.85 18.60
CA HIS A 924 11.10 -26.46 18.04
C HIS A 924 11.44 -26.88 16.60
N TRP A 925 11.50 -28.19 16.38
CA TRP A 925 11.82 -28.77 15.08
C TRP A 925 10.58 -28.89 14.20
N PRO A 926 10.72 -28.93 12.86
CA PRO A 926 9.59 -29.11 11.95
C PRO A 926 8.85 -30.44 12.16
N SER A 927 9.53 -31.44 12.72
CA SER A 927 8.94 -32.72 13.14
C SER A 927 7.94 -32.61 14.31
N GLY A 928 7.79 -31.42 14.90
CA GLY A 928 7.06 -31.18 16.15
C GLY A 928 7.84 -31.56 17.40
N ARG A 929 9.10 -32.02 17.27
CA ARG A 929 9.96 -32.33 18.41
C ARG A 929 10.39 -31.04 19.12
N LEU A 930 10.42 -31.09 20.46
CA LEU A 930 11.04 -30.07 21.30
C LEU A 930 12.37 -30.59 21.85
N GLN A 931 13.45 -29.80 21.75
CA GLN A 931 14.73 -30.10 22.40
C GLN A 931 15.26 -28.89 23.15
N THR A 932 15.59 -29.09 24.42
CA THR A 932 16.17 -28.04 25.26
C THR A 932 17.58 -28.45 25.71
N PHE A 933 18.51 -27.50 25.64
CA PHE A 933 19.87 -27.64 26.14
C PHE A 933 20.15 -26.52 27.12
N SER A 934 20.63 -26.89 28.31
CA SER A 934 20.99 -25.95 29.38
C SER A 934 22.51 -25.80 29.45
N GLU A 935 22.97 -24.64 29.93
CA GLU A 935 24.39 -24.36 30.21
C GLU A 935 25.29 -24.47 28.97
N LEU A 936 24.84 -23.91 27.84
CA LEU A 936 25.68 -23.83 26.65
C LEU A 936 26.78 -22.78 26.81
N PRO A 937 28.00 -23.07 26.34
CA PRO A 937 29.11 -22.12 26.40
C PRO A 937 28.89 -20.98 25.41
N VAL A 938 29.46 -19.83 25.73
CA VAL A 938 29.47 -18.65 24.85
C VAL A 938 30.73 -18.56 24.00
N ASP A 939 30.68 -17.72 22.97
CA ASP A 939 31.69 -17.52 21.94
C ASP A 939 32.04 -18.84 21.24
N ARG A 940 31.00 -19.58 20.83
CA ARG A 940 31.12 -20.89 20.19
C ARG A 940 30.15 -21.00 19.03
N ARG A 941 30.59 -21.77 18.03
CA ARG A 941 29.71 -22.40 17.05
C ARG A 941 29.29 -23.78 17.59
N ILE A 942 28.01 -24.10 17.49
CA ILE A 942 27.47 -25.41 17.85
C ILE A 942 26.68 -26.00 16.69
N HIS A 943 26.79 -27.32 16.53
CA HIS A 943 25.99 -28.09 15.59
C HIS A 943 25.04 -28.99 16.38
N VAL A 944 23.74 -28.79 16.18
CA VAL A 944 22.70 -29.59 16.81
C VAL A 944 22.06 -30.50 15.77
N VAL A 945 22.18 -31.81 15.97
CA VAL A 945 21.45 -32.80 15.20
C VAL A 945 20.20 -33.22 15.97
N GLU A 946 19.06 -33.31 15.28
CA GLU A 946 17.78 -33.66 15.91
C GLU A 946 17.88 -34.97 16.74
N GLY A 947 17.47 -34.89 17.99
CA GLY A 947 17.52 -35.97 18.98
C GLY A 947 18.92 -36.37 19.47
N ARG A 948 19.96 -35.57 19.18
CA ARG A 948 21.32 -35.76 19.67
C ARG A 948 21.73 -34.61 20.62
N PRO A 949 22.76 -34.82 21.46
CA PRO A 949 23.39 -33.71 22.20
C PRO A 949 24.10 -32.76 21.21
N PRO A 950 24.29 -31.48 21.60
CA PRO A 950 24.95 -30.48 20.76
C PRO A 950 26.44 -30.78 20.65
N LEU A 951 27.00 -30.62 19.45
CA LEU A 951 28.43 -30.67 19.20
C LEU A 951 28.99 -29.24 19.24
N VAL A 952 29.93 -28.97 20.14
CA VAL A 952 30.65 -27.70 20.18
C VAL A 952 31.82 -27.77 19.19
N LEU A 953 31.81 -26.89 18.20
CA LEU A 953 32.86 -26.84 17.18
C LEU A 953 34.11 -26.14 17.74
N PRO A 954 35.31 -26.44 17.20
CA PRO A 954 36.51 -25.66 17.48
C PRO A 954 36.28 -24.17 17.19
N LYS A 955 36.95 -23.31 17.96
CA LYS A 955 37.02 -21.87 17.68
C LYS A 955 37.72 -21.61 16.35
#